data_AF-A0A9E0ML21-F1
#
_entry.id   AF-A0A9E0ML21-F1
#
_cell.length_a   1.000
_cell.length_b   1.000
_cell.length_c   1.000
_cell.angle_alpha   90.00
_cell.angle_beta   90.00
_cell.angle_gamma   90.00
#
_symmetry.space_group_name_H-M   'P 1'
#
loop_
_entity.id
_entity.type
_entity.pdbx_description
1 polymer ?
#
loop_
_entity_poly.entity_id
_entity_poly.type
_entity_poly.pdbx_seq_one_letter_code
_entity_poly.pdbx_strand_id
1 'polypeptide(L)'
;MKRIAPWFLLVAACGAEPSVTESDHALVFAPVPEVPAVTRDVHLMEGNAFVYPAIPPYRTSVDGRVALSLKKVGGAVKFGLYAPETLATPWNEAAPGVRGLLASSASLANASFYAGAYAPNGTGPLDTTDHRTICDAWPVADPVENPYPCADDASADCYDLTVVSTYRQAPGFVQLHGKPIRVKVTSPKTLAAAITVDLNPPGAPAVAAGPPLVGDFGLEPMVTADGRLLVMRLGDVVTTNPVTGVPNTIYDLVYLVSDPEAPPCDVAAWDQWHPVSHAHHDVANAMPDRYGFAVYPLRDATGATYADGEDLGGSYPWIDRDGDNLFFTLISSQLWYEDPYNPGVVDRRYPTGCVVAGCTDPPTVGDLADFENAEQFRGFAFAGLWSRGKTVMLDSLVNNTDYGLGRTDGEQRMLELYTGGGAPVSWRVGMGRANGGAVPAGAVDNSQILDSLENLFNHDQDARPATVRDVVWTINTGKATAELAFDDYLDADAIVISTGNAATRKQPAWTGPTPASSTNQPTYYDGFTQTAMREAYFTTEAELENAATPIASRWATPPTGVIGGNLRIEPIAMGGLVGKGLWLAGNGSVLTYAMPTQVAGPSERTVSILLDPRFENDGATRALFTLPDGTAVDLIGLDKVRYKRNGFAVTVSMAGHPLVAGAWNHLAWVITADGNAIDLYRDGYKYRSTILANNRQMWDAVPATAGLFHIGGELGPAGLRACPATETCEELVAWIDDVKVFARALTPEHLCNLGHGTLVQLTAGADPTWDAIAGKYTTHGALRTLLGAPAGTKFACFHDYQNPERALLRHLPAGATSIRDEVNFPEGPLAAGSPRPDSSTNAFCLSCHVDDGLAPPSLSPAALALDTGGVGGVARPAVDDPRRQPMQPPPLIRGNVPADFFVTADPDSLGNAAFTAPAAGTPVDPYVIP
;
A
#
# COMPACT_ATOMS: atom_id res chain seq x y z
N MET A 1 16.22 67.34 -0.89
CA MET A 1 14.80 66.91 -0.89
C MET A 1 14.70 65.55 -1.58
N LYS A 2 14.17 64.53 -0.87
CA LYS A 2 13.37 63.36 -1.31
C LYS A 2 13.86 62.55 -2.54
N ARG A 3 13.97 61.22 -2.55
CA ARG A 3 13.49 60.12 -1.68
C ARG A 3 14.11 58.81 -2.19
N ILE A 4 14.53 57.97 -1.23
CA ILE A 4 14.42 56.48 -1.15
C ILE A 4 15.22 55.63 -2.15
N ALA A 5 16.18 54.89 -1.61
CA ALA A 5 16.89 53.76 -2.21
C ALA A 5 16.09 52.45 -2.14
N PRO A 6 16.31 51.50 -3.06
CA PRO A 6 16.13 50.08 -2.79
C PRO A 6 17.50 49.39 -2.63
N TRP A 7 17.52 48.46 -1.67
CA TRP A 7 18.63 47.56 -1.38
C TRP A 7 18.83 46.57 -2.54
N PHE A 8 20.06 46.45 -3.03
CA PHE A 8 20.50 45.33 -3.86
C PHE A 8 21.52 44.51 -3.07
N LEU A 9 21.29 43.19 -3.07
CA LEU A 9 22.13 42.11 -2.54
C LEU A 9 23.60 42.28 -2.98
N LEU A 10 24.51 42.19 -2.01
CA LEU A 10 25.92 41.92 -2.26
C LEU A 10 26.09 40.42 -2.55
N VAL A 11 26.42 40.11 -3.81
CA VAL A 11 27.08 38.86 -4.20
C VAL A 11 28.55 38.99 -3.82
N ALA A 12 29.04 38.14 -2.92
CA ALA A 12 30.45 38.03 -2.58
C ALA A 12 31.00 36.66 -3.04
N ALA A 13 31.71 36.72 -4.17
CA ALA A 13 32.86 35.93 -4.60
C ALA A 13 32.94 34.43 -4.22
N CYS A 14 32.76 33.58 -5.24
CA CYS A 14 33.34 32.23 -5.29
C CYS A 14 34.87 32.30 -5.13
N GLY A 15 35.38 31.67 -4.08
CA GLY A 15 36.77 31.25 -4.00
C GLY A 15 36.99 29.99 -4.84
N ALA A 16 38.15 29.90 -5.47
CA ALA A 16 38.58 28.81 -6.33
C ALA A 16 38.46 27.43 -5.66
N GLU A 17 37.95 26.46 -6.43
CA GLU A 17 37.94 25.04 -6.08
C GLU A 17 39.36 24.55 -5.77
N PRO A 18 39.57 23.82 -4.66
CA PRO A 18 40.77 23.03 -4.52
C PRO A 18 40.72 21.89 -5.54
N SER A 19 41.73 21.81 -6.40
CA SER A 19 41.96 20.66 -7.27
C SER A 19 42.09 19.41 -6.41
N VAL A 20 41.06 18.56 -6.40
CA VAL A 20 41.12 17.23 -5.80
C VAL A 20 41.96 16.36 -6.73
N THR A 21 43.17 16.04 -6.30
CA THR A 21 44.01 15.02 -6.93
C THR A 21 43.35 13.66 -6.75
N GLU A 22 43.20 12.90 -7.84
CA GLU A 22 42.85 11.47 -7.85
C GLU A 22 43.72 10.71 -6.85
N SER A 23 43.17 10.41 -5.67
CA SER A 23 43.72 9.43 -4.75
C SER A 23 42.58 8.49 -4.37
N ASP A 24 42.68 7.24 -4.83
CA ASP A 24 41.95 6.06 -4.36
C ASP A 24 40.57 6.34 -3.73
N HIS A 25 39.55 6.46 -4.58
CA HIS A 25 38.18 6.19 -4.16
C HIS A 25 38.08 4.70 -3.86
N ALA A 26 38.57 4.28 -2.68
CA ALA A 26 38.21 2.99 -2.14
C ALA A 26 36.68 2.99 -2.04
N LEU A 27 36.04 2.11 -2.82
CA LEU A 27 34.62 1.80 -2.66
C LEU A 27 34.39 1.48 -1.19
N VAL A 28 33.74 2.40 -0.48
CA VAL A 28 33.31 2.16 0.90
C VAL A 28 32.15 1.20 0.78
N PHE A 29 32.43 -0.09 0.87
CA PHE A 29 31.39 -1.08 1.11
C PHE A 29 30.78 -0.74 2.46
N ALA A 30 29.52 -0.29 2.47
CA ALA A 30 28.75 -0.21 3.70
C ALA A 30 28.85 -1.58 4.41
N PRO A 31 29.06 -1.63 5.74
CA PRO A 31 29.17 -2.90 6.45
C PRO A 31 27.95 -3.75 6.13
N VAL A 32 28.20 -4.98 5.67
CA VAL A 32 27.12 -5.92 5.30
C VAL A 32 26.26 -6.17 6.54
N PRO A 33 24.95 -5.92 6.50
CA PRO A 33 24.10 -6.00 7.68
C PRO A 33 24.06 -7.38 8.30
N GLU A 34 23.75 -7.43 9.59
CA GLU A 34 23.44 -8.70 10.24
C GLU A 34 22.10 -9.25 9.74
N VAL A 35 21.91 -10.57 9.79
CA VAL A 35 20.62 -11.19 9.45
C VAL A 35 19.49 -10.54 10.28
N PRO A 36 18.41 -10.06 9.64
CA PRO A 36 17.26 -9.48 10.33
C PRO A 36 16.61 -10.43 11.35
N ALA A 37 15.99 -9.88 12.39
CA ALA A 37 15.32 -10.68 13.42
C ALA A 37 14.13 -11.50 12.88
N VAL A 38 13.46 -10.98 11.84
CA VAL A 38 12.40 -11.70 11.12
C VAL A 38 12.93 -12.10 9.75
N THR A 39 12.77 -13.39 9.43
CA THR A 39 13.15 -13.92 8.13
C THR A 39 11.94 -14.50 7.42
N ARG A 40 11.90 -14.33 6.10
CA ARG A 40 10.80 -14.79 5.25
C ARG A 40 11.26 -15.08 3.83
N ASP A 41 10.54 -15.94 3.14
CA ASP A 41 10.81 -16.18 1.72
C ASP A 41 10.39 -14.96 0.89
N VAL A 42 11.26 -14.47 0.01
CA VAL A 42 10.95 -13.32 -0.86
C VAL A 42 10.87 -13.68 -2.34
N HIS A 43 11.18 -14.92 -2.71
CA HIS A 43 11.29 -15.37 -4.11
C HIS A 43 9.95 -15.77 -4.74
N LEU A 44 8.87 -15.82 -3.94
CA LEU A 44 7.45 -16.05 -4.25
C LEU A 44 7.08 -17.34 -5.04
N MET A 45 8.03 -17.98 -5.73
CA MET A 45 7.85 -19.26 -6.41
C MET A 45 9.08 -20.17 -6.32
N GLU A 46 8.83 -21.45 -6.09
CA GLU A 46 9.84 -22.51 -6.08
C GLU A 46 9.29 -23.75 -6.79
N GLY A 47 10.09 -24.38 -7.66
CA GLY A 47 9.69 -25.63 -8.32
C GLY A 47 8.39 -25.50 -9.13
N ASN A 48 8.12 -24.31 -9.69
CA ASN A 48 6.88 -23.94 -10.37
C ASN A 48 5.61 -23.97 -9.49
N ALA A 49 5.75 -23.72 -8.19
CA ALA A 49 4.64 -23.53 -7.24
C ALA A 49 4.82 -22.23 -6.45
N PHE A 50 3.73 -21.61 -6.02
CA PHE A 50 3.80 -20.45 -5.10
C PHE A 50 4.22 -20.88 -3.70
N VAL A 51 5.04 -20.06 -3.05
CA VAL A 51 5.46 -20.29 -1.65
C VAL A 51 4.56 -19.56 -0.65
N TYR A 52 3.65 -18.71 -1.12
CA TYR A 52 2.61 -18.04 -0.34
C TYR A 52 1.21 -18.31 -0.89
N PRO A 53 0.14 -18.04 -0.11
CA PRO A 53 -1.20 -17.89 -0.64
C PRO A 53 -1.22 -16.85 -1.76
N ALA A 54 -1.91 -17.19 -2.83
CA ALA A 54 -2.13 -16.30 -3.96
C ALA A 54 -3.62 -16.29 -4.32
N ILE A 55 -4.14 -15.10 -4.55
CA ILE A 55 -5.41 -14.93 -5.25
C ILE A 55 -5.03 -14.72 -6.72
N PRO A 56 -5.73 -15.30 -7.71
CA PRO A 56 -5.46 -14.92 -9.09
C PRO A 56 -5.89 -13.44 -9.30
N PRO A 57 -5.13 -12.62 -10.02
CA PRO A 57 -5.56 -11.26 -10.32
C PRO A 57 -6.57 -11.33 -11.47
N TYR A 58 -7.82 -11.66 -11.14
CA TYR A 58 -8.95 -11.81 -12.05
C TYR A 58 -9.96 -10.72 -11.73
N ARG A 59 -10.35 -9.92 -12.74
CA ARG A 59 -11.44 -8.96 -12.55
C ARG A 59 -12.73 -9.71 -12.25
N THR A 60 -13.44 -9.27 -11.23
CA THR A 60 -14.69 -9.90 -10.82
C THR A 60 -15.91 -9.07 -11.20
N SER A 61 -17.09 -9.69 -11.14
CA SER A 61 -18.36 -9.00 -10.91
C SER A 61 -18.30 -8.17 -9.62
N VAL A 62 -19.22 -7.23 -9.47
CA VAL A 62 -19.40 -6.31 -8.32
C VAL A 62 -19.69 -7.09 -7.04
N ASP A 63 -20.37 -8.23 -7.12
CA ASP A 63 -20.55 -9.14 -5.97
C ASP A 63 -19.33 -10.05 -5.69
N GLY A 64 -18.29 -9.95 -6.53
CA GLY A 64 -17.04 -10.69 -6.39
C GLY A 64 -17.06 -12.13 -6.93
N ARG A 65 -18.21 -12.67 -7.32
CA ARG A 65 -18.38 -14.12 -7.54
C ARG A 65 -17.90 -14.62 -8.89
N VAL A 66 -18.26 -13.95 -9.98
CA VAL A 66 -17.82 -14.32 -11.34
C VAL A 66 -16.50 -13.63 -11.62
N ALA A 67 -15.48 -14.38 -12.02
CA ALA A 67 -14.13 -13.84 -12.25
C ALA A 67 -13.67 -14.12 -13.69
N LEU A 68 -12.97 -13.16 -14.30
CA LEU A 68 -12.37 -13.27 -15.64
C LEU A 68 -10.86 -13.08 -15.57
N SER A 69 -10.12 -13.99 -16.21
CA SER A 69 -8.69 -13.82 -16.41
C SER A 69 -8.40 -12.61 -17.30
N LEU A 70 -7.66 -11.61 -16.79
CA LEU A 70 -7.33 -10.39 -17.56
C LEU A 70 -6.55 -10.71 -18.84
N LYS A 71 -5.72 -11.75 -18.80
CA LYS A 71 -4.97 -12.30 -19.92
C LYS A 71 -5.35 -13.75 -20.15
N LYS A 72 -5.17 -14.25 -21.39
CA LYS A 72 -5.38 -15.66 -21.72
C LYS A 72 -4.63 -16.59 -20.76
N VAL A 73 -5.22 -17.74 -20.45
CA VAL A 73 -4.59 -18.81 -19.65
C VAL A 73 -4.60 -20.08 -20.48
N GLY A 74 -3.41 -20.56 -20.86
CA GLY A 74 -3.30 -21.72 -21.75
C GLY A 74 -3.94 -21.50 -23.14
N GLY A 75 -3.93 -20.24 -23.63
CA GLY A 75 -4.46 -19.89 -24.95
C GLY A 75 -5.97 -19.59 -25.02
N ALA A 76 -6.71 -19.77 -23.92
CA ALA A 76 -8.15 -19.52 -23.83
C ALA A 76 -8.47 -18.37 -22.88
N VAL A 77 -9.65 -17.77 -23.06
CA VAL A 77 -10.27 -16.86 -22.09
C VAL A 77 -10.90 -17.70 -21.00
N LYS A 78 -10.51 -17.48 -19.74
CA LYS A 78 -11.02 -18.27 -18.62
C LYS A 78 -11.94 -17.44 -17.73
N PHE A 79 -13.10 -18.01 -17.45
CA PHE A 79 -13.99 -17.59 -16.37
C PHE A 79 -13.90 -18.57 -15.21
N GLY A 80 -13.90 -18.06 -13.99
CA GLY A 80 -13.91 -18.84 -12.76
C GLY A 80 -14.92 -18.31 -11.76
N LEU A 81 -15.02 -19.00 -10.62
CA LEU A 81 -15.89 -18.61 -9.51
C LEU A 81 -15.07 -18.43 -8.24
N TYR A 82 -15.18 -17.26 -7.62
CA TYR A 82 -14.70 -17.05 -6.27
C TYR A 82 -15.70 -17.57 -5.24
N ALA A 83 -15.16 -18.27 -4.25
CA ALA A 83 -15.86 -18.92 -3.17
C ALA A 83 -15.08 -18.70 -1.87
N PRO A 84 -15.31 -17.57 -1.15
CA PRO A 84 -14.77 -17.38 0.19
C PRO A 84 -15.12 -18.53 1.14
N GLU A 85 -16.26 -19.22 0.91
CA GLU A 85 -16.66 -20.41 1.67
C GLU A 85 -15.69 -21.61 1.57
N THR A 86 -14.68 -21.54 0.70
CA THR A 86 -13.58 -22.54 0.64
C THR A 86 -12.49 -22.29 1.68
N LEU A 87 -12.47 -21.11 2.29
CA LEU A 87 -11.51 -20.73 3.30
C LEU A 87 -11.91 -21.38 4.63
N ALA A 88 -10.90 -21.80 5.38
CA ALA A 88 -11.04 -22.27 6.76
C ALA A 88 -10.17 -21.46 7.74
N THR A 89 -9.41 -20.51 7.19
CA THR A 89 -8.50 -19.58 7.87
C THR A 89 -8.47 -18.30 7.04
N PRO A 90 -8.06 -17.16 7.64
CA PRO A 90 -7.79 -15.95 6.89
C PRO A 90 -6.84 -16.16 5.71
N TRP A 91 -6.95 -15.30 4.70
CA TRP A 91 -6.20 -15.42 3.44
C TRP A 91 -4.69 -15.47 3.62
N ASN A 92 -4.15 -14.61 4.47
CA ASN A 92 -2.72 -14.53 4.80
C ASN A 92 -2.21 -15.78 5.56
N GLU A 93 -3.10 -16.49 6.25
CA GLU A 93 -2.79 -17.73 6.98
C GLU A 93 -3.06 -19.00 6.16
N ALA A 94 -3.67 -18.88 4.99
CA ALA A 94 -3.96 -20.02 4.15
C ALA A 94 -2.66 -20.74 3.75
N ALA A 95 -2.75 -22.01 3.35
CA ALA A 95 -1.57 -22.70 2.82
C ALA A 95 -1.09 -22.07 1.49
N PRO A 96 0.17 -22.29 1.06
CA PRO A 96 0.68 -21.79 -0.21
C PRO A 96 -0.10 -22.25 -1.45
N GLY A 97 -0.17 -21.41 -2.48
CA GLY A 97 -0.85 -21.68 -3.75
C GLY A 97 -2.12 -20.85 -3.97
N VAL A 98 -2.78 -21.08 -5.10
CA VAL A 98 -4.02 -20.38 -5.47
C VAL A 98 -5.14 -20.72 -4.46
N ARG A 99 -5.84 -19.70 -3.93
CA ARG A 99 -6.92 -19.85 -2.93
C ARG A 99 -8.21 -19.16 -3.36
N GLY A 100 -9.33 -19.61 -2.77
CA GLY A 100 -10.67 -19.07 -2.97
C GLY A 100 -11.29 -19.20 -4.36
N LEU A 101 -10.55 -19.70 -5.35
CA LEU A 101 -11.08 -19.99 -6.68
C LEU A 101 -11.54 -21.45 -6.76
N LEU A 102 -12.79 -21.68 -7.16
CA LEU A 102 -13.31 -23.04 -7.38
C LEU A 102 -12.66 -23.71 -8.59
N ALA A 103 -12.66 -25.05 -8.58
CA ALA A 103 -12.20 -25.85 -9.72
C ALA A 103 -13.09 -25.69 -10.97
N SER A 104 -14.35 -25.30 -10.79
CA SER A 104 -15.26 -25.04 -11.90
C SER A 104 -14.79 -23.81 -12.68
N SER A 105 -14.62 -23.98 -13.99
CA SER A 105 -14.22 -22.90 -14.88
C SER A 105 -14.82 -23.09 -16.27
N ALA A 106 -15.01 -21.98 -16.99
CA ALA A 106 -15.39 -21.99 -18.40
C ALA A 106 -14.23 -21.45 -19.23
N SER A 107 -13.83 -22.18 -20.27
CA SER A 107 -12.75 -21.79 -21.18
C SER A 107 -13.32 -21.54 -22.58
N LEU A 108 -13.10 -20.34 -23.10
CA LEU A 108 -13.62 -19.89 -24.38
C LEU A 108 -12.48 -19.53 -25.33
N ALA A 109 -12.65 -19.83 -26.62
CA ALA A 109 -11.64 -19.48 -27.61
C ALA A 109 -11.55 -17.97 -27.79
N ASN A 110 -10.32 -17.43 -27.81
CA ASN A 110 -10.02 -16.00 -27.93
C ASN A 110 -10.80 -15.32 -29.07
N ALA A 111 -10.82 -15.95 -30.24
CA ALA A 111 -11.49 -15.43 -31.44
C ALA A 111 -13.02 -15.26 -31.29
N SER A 112 -13.65 -15.92 -30.31
CA SER A 112 -15.11 -15.86 -30.11
C SER A 112 -15.59 -14.49 -29.67
N PHE A 113 -14.71 -13.65 -29.11
CA PHE A 113 -15.01 -12.27 -28.71
C PHE A 113 -14.91 -11.27 -29.86
N TYR A 114 -14.37 -11.69 -31.01
CA TYR A 114 -14.12 -10.85 -32.19
C TYR A 114 -14.82 -11.41 -33.44
N ALA A 115 -15.97 -12.06 -33.27
CA ALA A 115 -16.70 -12.72 -34.35
C ALA A 115 -18.10 -12.13 -34.55
N GLY A 116 -18.65 -12.30 -35.75
CA GLY A 116 -20.01 -11.86 -36.09
C GLY A 116 -20.15 -10.33 -36.04
N ALA A 117 -21.15 -9.83 -35.31
CA ALA A 117 -21.39 -8.40 -35.13
C ALA A 117 -20.26 -7.65 -34.38
N TYR A 118 -19.34 -8.40 -33.76
CA TYR A 118 -18.21 -7.89 -32.99
C TYR A 118 -16.88 -8.01 -33.75
N ALA A 119 -16.92 -8.36 -35.04
CA ALA A 119 -15.73 -8.48 -35.87
C ALA A 119 -15.01 -7.13 -35.99
N PRO A 120 -13.67 -7.09 -35.89
CA PRO A 120 -12.90 -5.87 -36.05
C PRO A 120 -13.12 -5.22 -37.41
N ASN A 121 -13.14 -3.90 -37.45
CA ASN A 121 -13.26 -3.15 -38.69
C ASN A 121 -11.93 -3.22 -39.48
N GLY A 122 -11.74 -4.22 -40.35
CA GLY A 122 -10.54 -4.32 -41.19
C GLY A 122 -10.29 -5.73 -41.76
N THR A 123 -9.50 -5.83 -42.83
CA THR A 123 -9.23 -7.09 -43.57
C THR A 123 -7.81 -7.64 -43.42
N GLY A 124 -7.00 -7.09 -42.50
CA GLY A 124 -5.60 -7.51 -42.29
C GLY A 124 -5.44 -8.68 -41.31
N PRO A 125 -4.30 -9.41 -41.32
CA PRO A 125 -3.87 -10.24 -40.20
C PRO A 125 -3.44 -9.33 -39.05
N LEU A 126 -4.08 -9.48 -37.91
CA LEU A 126 -4.09 -8.50 -36.83
C LEU A 126 -3.71 -9.21 -35.53
N ASP A 127 -2.91 -8.54 -34.69
CA ASP A 127 -2.43 -9.11 -33.43
C ASP A 127 -3.39 -8.71 -32.30
N THR A 128 -4.01 -9.70 -31.67
CA THR A 128 -4.89 -9.45 -30.53
C THR A 128 -4.02 -9.06 -29.35
N THR A 129 -4.32 -7.93 -28.70
CA THR A 129 -3.63 -7.49 -27.48
C THR A 129 -3.88 -8.42 -26.29
N ASP A 130 -4.75 -9.43 -26.44
CA ASP A 130 -5.03 -10.55 -25.50
C ASP A 130 -5.49 -10.17 -24.09
N HIS A 131 -5.75 -8.88 -23.85
CA HIS A 131 -6.16 -8.33 -22.55
C HIS A 131 -7.63 -7.92 -22.56
N ARG A 132 -8.31 -8.14 -21.43
CA ARG A 132 -9.76 -7.96 -21.31
C ARG A 132 -10.21 -7.85 -19.85
N THR A 133 -11.43 -7.37 -19.65
CA THR A 133 -12.00 -7.13 -18.33
C THR A 133 -13.52 -7.31 -18.32
N ILE A 134 -14.09 -7.42 -17.13
CA ILE A 134 -15.54 -7.43 -16.93
C ILE A 134 -15.99 -6.01 -16.67
N CYS A 135 -17.04 -5.60 -17.38
CA CYS A 135 -17.92 -4.52 -16.97
C CYS A 135 -19.26 -5.14 -16.54
N ASP A 136 -19.66 -4.91 -15.29
CA ASP A 136 -20.76 -5.62 -14.62
C ASP A 136 -22.12 -4.97 -14.87
N ALA A 137 -22.51 -4.90 -16.13
CA ALA A 137 -23.85 -4.54 -16.56
C ALA A 137 -24.07 -4.90 -18.03
N TRP A 138 -25.32 -4.78 -18.44
CA TRP A 138 -25.66 -4.62 -19.85
C TRP A 138 -25.65 -3.14 -20.27
N PRO A 139 -25.30 -2.86 -21.53
CA PRO A 139 -25.26 -1.52 -22.12
C PRO A 139 -26.65 -1.05 -22.52
N VAL A 140 -27.50 -0.93 -21.50
CA VAL A 140 -28.87 -0.41 -21.55
C VAL A 140 -29.05 0.58 -20.40
N ALA A 141 -30.00 1.50 -20.51
CA ALA A 141 -30.19 2.56 -19.51
C ALA A 141 -30.48 2.01 -18.09
N ASP A 142 -31.30 0.95 -18.00
CA ASP A 142 -31.73 0.34 -16.74
C ASP A 142 -31.40 -1.17 -16.77
N PRO A 143 -30.13 -1.58 -16.54
CA PRO A 143 -29.76 -2.99 -16.56
C PRO A 143 -30.34 -3.72 -15.34
N VAL A 144 -30.53 -5.04 -15.48
CA VAL A 144 -30.84 -5.89 -14.33
C VAL A 144 -29.59 -5.99 -13.46
N GLU A 145 -29.73 -5.79 -12.16
CA GLU A 145 -28.62 -5.93 -11.22
C GLU A 145 -28.22 -7.39 -11.04
N ASN A 146 -26.91 -7.64 -11.06
CA ASN A 146 -26.35 -8.98 -10.89
C ASN A 146 -26.06 -9.31 -9.41
N PRO A 147 -26.10 -10.61 -9.03
CA PRO A 147 -26.78 -11.70 -9.72
C PRO A 147 -28.30 -11.66 -9.56
N TYR A 148 -29.01 -12.33 -10.47
CA TYR A 148 -30.45 -12.57 -10.37
C TYR A 148 -30.80 -14.03 -10.69
N PRO A 149 -31.93 -14.58 -10.20
CA PRO A 149 -32.34 -15.95 -10.52
C PRO A 149 -32.55 -16.15 -12.03
N CYS A 150 -31.96 -17.19 -12.61
CA CYS A 150 -32.10 -17.44 -14.04
C CYS A 150 -33.55 -17.73 -14.44
N ALA A 151 -33.97 -17.20 -15.59
CA ALA A 151 -35.33 -17.40 -16.11
C ALA A 151 -35.65 -18.86 -16.48
N ASP A 152 -34.64 -19.61 -16.92
CA ASP A 152 -34.73 -21.03 -17.29
C ASP A 152 -34.54 -21.97 -16.10
N ASP A 153 -33.96 -21.49 -14.99
CA ASP A 153 -33.68 -22.25 -13.78
C ASP A 153 -33.57 -21.32 -12.58
N ALA A 154 -34.67 -21.14 -11.85
CA ALA A 154 -34.71 -20.23 -10.71
C ALA A 154 -33.75 -20.60 -9.56
N SER A 155 -33.20 -21.82 -9.55
CA SER A 155 -32.21 -22.26 -8.54
C SER A 155 -30.77 -21.87 -8.88
N ALA A 156 -30.54 -21.35 -10.09
CA ALA A 156 -29.25 -20.84 -10.55
C ALA A 156 -29.23 -19.31 -10.54
N ASP A 157 -28.03 -18.74 -10.39
CA ASP A 157 -27.79 -17.31 -10.54
C ASP A 157 -27.33 -17.00 -11.95
N CYS A 158 -27.91 -15.97 -12.56
CA CYS A 158 -27.54 -15.42 -13.84
C CYS A 158 -26.87 -14.06 -13.64
N TYR A 159 -25.86 -13.81 -14.47
CA TYR A 159 -25.14 -12.55 -14.56
C TYR A 159 -25.16 -12.06 -16.00
N ASP A 160 -25.60 -10.83 -16.20
CA ASP A 160 -25.55 -10.13 -17.47
C ASP A 160 -24.35 -9.17 -17.47
N LEU A 161 -23.28 -9.60 -18.13
CA LEU A 161 -21.99 -8.92 -18.11
C LEU A 161 -21.60 -8.45 -19.51
N THR A 162 -20.76 -7.43 -19.59
CA THR A 162 -20.09 -7.03 -20.83
C THR A 162 -18.60 -7.30 -20.71
N VAL A 163 -18.07 -8.12 -21.60
CA VAL A 163 -16.62 -8.34 -21.69
C VAL A 163 -16.01 -7.26 -22.58
N VAL A 164 -15.21 -6.40 -21.98
CA VAL A 164 -14.45 -5.37 -22.70
C VAL A 164 -13.11 -5.96 -23.10
N SER A 165 -12.81 -5.95 -24.39
CA SER A 165 -11.55 -6.44 -24.96
C SER A 165 -10.91 -5.36 -25.82
N THR A 166 -9.58 -5.33 -25.86
CA THR A 166 -8.83 -4.45 -26.74
C THR A 166 -8.40 -5.19 -28.00
N TYR A 167 -8.15 -4.43 -29.07
CA TYR A 167 -7.74 -4.97 -30.35
C TYR A 167 -6.81 -3.99 -31.07
N ARG A 168 -5.63 -4.45 -31.53
CA ARG A 168 -4.73 -3.60 -32.32
C ARG A 168 -5.10 -3.70 -33.80
N GLN A 169 -5.77 -2.67 -34.32
CA GLN A 169 -6.24 -2.63 -35.70
C GLN A 169 -5.10 -2.37 -36.70
N ALA A 170 -4.09 -1.61 -36.29
CA ALA A 170 -2.88 -1.34 -37.04
C ALA A 170 -1.84 -0.78 -36.07
N PRO A 171 -0.55 -0.70 -36.44
CA PRO A 171 0.40 0.14 -35.71
C PRO A 171 -0.18 1.55 -35.51
N GLY A 172 -0.19 2.04 -34.27
CA GLY A 172 -0.75 3.32 -33.87
C GLY A 172 -2.27 3.40 -33.70
N PHE A 173 -3.02 2.30 -33.86
CA PHE A 173 -4.48 2.28 -33.64
C PHE A 173 -5.00 1.09 -32.80
N VAL A 174 -5.74 1.41 -31.73
CA VAL A 174 -6.44 0.46 -30.85
C VAL A 174 -7.95 0.61 -31.01
N GLN A 175 -8.67 -0.51 -31.02
CA GLN A 175 -10.13 -0.58 -30.96
C GLN A 175 -10.58 -1.25 -29.66
N LEU A 176 -11.63 -0.71 -29.04
CA LEU A 176 -12.34 -1.31 -27.91
C LEU A 176 -13.51 -2.15 -28.44
N HIS A 177 -13.70 -3.34 -27.89
CA HIS A 177 -14.81 -4.24 -28.19
C HIS A 177 -15.56 -4.57 -26.91
N GLY A 178 -16.88 -4.40 -26.91
CA GLY A 178 -17.76 -4.79 -25.82
C GLY A 178 -18.63 -5.95 -26.26
N LYS A 179 -18.48 -7.12 -25.64
CA LYS A 179 -19.34 -8.26 -25.95
C LYS A 179 -20.23 -8.59 -24.75
N PRO A 180 -21.55 -8.35 -24.85
CA PRO A 180 -22.50 -8.84 -23.87
C PRO A 180 -22.49 -10.38 -23.81
N ILE A 181 -22.42 -10.90 -22.60
CA ILE A 181 -22.44 -12.33 -22.29
C ILE A 181 -23.43 -12.59 -21.16
N ARG A 182 -23.88 -13.83 -21.05
CA ARG A 182 -24.62 -14.30 -19.88
C ARG A 182 -23.85 -15.41 -19.21
N VAL A 183 -23.59 -15.25 -17.91
CA VAL A 183 -22.99 -16.29 -17.09
C VAL A 183 -24.09 -16.91 -16.24
N LYS A 184 -24.16 -18.24 -16.23
CA LYS A 184 -25.06 -19.00 -15.36
C LYS A 184 -24.24 -19.78 -14.35
N VAL A 185 -24.56 -19.61 -13.08
CA VAL A 185 -23.94 -20.26 -11.93
C VAL A 185 -24.98 -21.15 -11.26
N THR A 186 -24.80 -22.46 -11.39
CA THR A 186 -25.62 -23.45 -10.67
C THR A 186 -25.08 -23.66 -9.26
N SER A 187 -25.96 -23.95 -8.29
CA SER A 187 -25.61 -24.05 -6.85
C SER A 187 -24.79 -22.84 -6.35
N PRO A 188 -25.22 -21.60 -6.65
CA PRO A 188 -24.41 -20.41 -6.38
C PRO A 188 -24.10 -20.26 -4.89
N LYS A 189 -22.94 -19.67 -4.59
CA LYS A 189 -22.47 -19.41 -3.22
C LYS A 189 -22.29 -20.68 -2.38
N THR A 190 -21.92 -21.79 -3.04
CA THR A 190 -21.59 -23.06 -2.40
C THR A 190 -20.32 -23.66 -3.01
N LEU A 191 -19.71 -24.62 -2.30
CA LEU A 191 -18.58 -25.41 -2.80
C LEU A 191 -18.91 -26.24 -4.06
N ALA A 192 -20.19 -26.46 -4.34
CA ALA A 192 -20.65 -27.19 -5.52
C ALA A 192 -20.97 -26.26 -6.72
N ALA A 193 -20.69 -24.95 -6.59
CA ALA A 193 -21.04 -23.99 -7.62
C ALA A 193 -20.34 -24.31 -8.94
N ALA A 194 -21.09 -24.22 -10.04
CA ALA A 194 -20.56 -24.48 -11.38
C ALA A 194 -20.98 -23.41 -12.38
N ILE A 195 -20.02 -23.01 -13.21
CA ILE A 195 -20.15 -21.89 -14.16
C ILE A 195 -20.33 -22.37 -15.60
N THR A 196 -21.22 -21.68 -16.31
CA THR A 196 -21.38 -21.78 -17.77
C THR A 196 -21.50 -20.37 -18.36
N VAL A 197 -21.01 -20.18 -19.58
CA VAL A 197 -21.00 -18.86 -20.25
C VAL A 197 -21.64 -18.98 -21.62
N ASP A 198 -22.67 -18.18 -21.86
CA ASP A 198 -23.28 -17.97 -23.17
C ASP A 198 -22.74 -16.68 -23.80
N LEU A 199 -22.17 -16.81 -25.00
CA LEU A 199 -21.63 -15.69 -25.77
C LEU A 199 -22.65 -15.02 -26.68
N ASN A 200 -23.86 -15.57 -26.82
CA ASN A 200 -24.93 -14.98 -27.64
C ASN A 200 -26.28 -15.11 -26.92
N PRO A 201 -26.41 -14.57 -25.70
CA PRO A 201 -27.64 -14.69 -24.93
C PRO A 201 -28.83 -14.04 -25.68
N PRO A 202 -30.02 -14.66 -25.66
CA PRO A 202 -31.21 -14.09 -26.30
C PRO A 202 -31.56 -12.70 -25.76
N GLY A 203 -31.82 -11.76 -26.67
CA GLY A 203 -32.26 -10.40 -26.34
C GLY A 203 -31.15 -9.45 -25.88
N ALA A 204 -29.90 -9.91 -25.80
CA ALA A 204 -28.79 -9.03 -25.47
C ALA A 204 -28.52 -8.00 -26.58
N PRO A 205 -28.20 -6.74 -26.22
CA PRO A 205 -27.79 -5.75 -27.20
C PRO A 205 -26.49 -6.18 -27.91
N ALA A 206 -26.29 -5.72 -29.14
CA ALA A 206 -24.98 -5.81 -29.78
C ALA A 206 -24.21 -4.51 -29.49
N VAL A 207 -23.06 -4.61 -28.84
CA VAL A 207 -22.14 -3.48 -28.66
C VAL A 207 -20.99 -3.61 -29.65
N ALA A 208 -21.02 -2.78 -30.68
CA ALA A 208 -19.97 -2.74 -31.68
C ALA A 208 -18.77 -1.93 -31.16
N ALA A 209 -17.64 -2.05 -31.85
CA ALA A 209 -16.44 -1.31 -31.50
C ALA A 209 -16.67 0.22 -31.55
N GLY A 210 -16.05 0.95 -30.62
CA GLY A 210 -15.90 2.40 -30.70
C GLY A 210 -14.98 2.82 -31.86
N PRO A 211 -14.85 4.12 -32.15
CA PRO A 211 -13.88 4.61 -33.12
C PRO A 211 -12.46 4.14 -32.75
N PRO A 212 -11.59 3.85 -33.73
CA PRO A 212 -10.20 3.55 -33.43
C PRO A 212 -9.55 4.73 -32.72
N LEU A 213 -8.88 4.42 -31.62
CA LEU A 213 -8.18 5.39 -30.80
C LEU A 213 -6.69 5.34 -31.15
N VAL A 214 -6.04 6.50 -31.14
CA VAL A 214 -4.60 6.60 -31.42
C VAL A 214 -3.83 5.98 -30.24
N GLY A 215 -3.07 4.93 -30.52
CA GLY A 215 -2.35 4.11 -29.53
C GLY A 215 -1.78 2.84 -30.16
N ASP A 216 -0.62 2.33 -29.72
CA ASP A 216 -0.08 1.06 -30.22
C ASP A 216 -0.66 -0.16 -29.51
N PHE A 217 -0.94 -0.04 -28.21
CA PHE A 217 -1.54 -1.12 -27.41
C PHE A 217 -2.65 -0.59 -26.52
N GLY A 218 -3.52 -1.49 -26.08
CA GLY A 218 -4.44 -1.27 -24.97
C GLY A 218 -4.35 -2.48 -24.08
N LEU A 219 -3.61 -2.39 -22.99
CA LEU A 219 -3.30 -3.52 -22.12
C LEU A 219 -3.89 -3.29 -20.72
N GLU A 220 -4.25 -4.40 -20.09
CA GLU A 220 -4.79 -4.44 -18.72
C GLU A 220 -5.98 -3.47 -18.50
N PRO A 221 -7.07 -3.56 -19.29
CA PRO A 221 -8.23 -2.71 -19.08
C PRO A 221 -8.88 -2.96 -17.71
N MET A 222 -9.29 -1.90 -17.04
CA MET A 222 -9.95 -1.94 -15.73
C MET A 222 -11.15 -1.00 -15.72
N VAL A 223 -12.32 -1.49 -15.33
CA VAL A 223 -13.59 -0.73 -15.37
C VAL A 223 -14.18 -0.62 -13.97
N THR A 224 -14.61 0.58 -13.58
CA THR A 224 -15.32 0.85 -12.30
C THR A 224 -16.66 0.10 -12.23
N ALA A 225 -17.19 -0.07 -11.02
CA ALA A 225 -18.45 -0.79 -10.79
C ALA A 225 -19.65 -0.13 -11.47
N ASP A 226 -19.63 1.19 -11.66
CA ASP A 226 -20.66 1.92 -12.40
C ASP A 226 -20.57 1.71 -13.93
N GLY A 227 -19.52 1.05 -14.41
CA GLY A 227 -19.32 0.71 -15.80
C GLY A 227 -18.97 1.89 -16.72
N ARG A 228 -18.55 3.04 -16.18
CA ARG A 228 -18.41 4.28 -16.97
C ARG A 228 -17.00 4.83 -17.07
N LEU A 229 -16.09 4.46 -16.17
CA LEU A 229 -14.67 4.77 -16.23
C LEU A 229 -13.89 3.52 -16.63
N LEU A 230 -13.02 3.66 -17.62
CA LEU A 230 -12.06 2.65 -18.05
C LEU A 230 -10.64 3.20 -17.87
N VAL A 231 -9.77 2.46 -17.19
CA VAL A 231 -8.33 2.75 -17.08
C VAL A 231 -7.56 1.64 -17.77
N MET A 232 -6.46 1.98 -18.44
CA MET A 232 -5.56 1.01 -19.06
C MET A 232 -4.17 1.59 -19.33
N ARG A 233 -3.28 0.76 -19.88
CA ARG A 233 -1.99 1.23 -20.39
C ARG A 233 -1.84 1.12 -21.91
N LEU A 234 -1.06 2.02 -22.50
CA LEU A 234 -0.87 2.11 -23.96
C LEU A 234 0.45 1.50 -24.47
N GLY A 235 1.39 1.14 -23.60
CA GLY A 235 2.67 0.54 -24.00
C GLY A 235 3.63 1.55 -24.63
N ASP A 236 3.78 2.70 -23.97
CA ASP A 236 4.70 3.79 -24.30
C ASP A 236 4.49 4.45 -25.68
N VAL A 237 3.35 5.13 -25.85
CA VAL A 237 2.93 5.64 -27.18
C VAL A 237 2.83 7.16 -27.22
N VAL A 238 3.28 7.74 -28.34
CA VAL A 238 3.12 9.17 -28.66
C VAL A 238 1.64 9.47 -28.85
N THR A 239 1.07 10.27 -27.95
CA THR A 239 -0.32 10.74 -28.01
C THR A 239 -0.36 12.26 -27.93
N THR A 240 -1.52 12.87 -28.16
CA THR A 240 -1.67 14.32 -28.08
C THR A 240 -2.01 14.77 -26.67
N ASN A 241 -1.30 15.79 -26.17
CA ASN A 241 -1.62 16.40 -24.89
C ASN A 241 -2.99 17.07 -24.99
N PRO A 242 -3.96 16.73 -24.12
CA PRO A 242 -5.33 17.28 -24.22
C PRO A 242 -5.37 18.79 -23.97
N VAL A 243 -4.38 19.35 -23.27
CA VAL A 243 -4.30 20.77 -22.91
C VAL A 243 -3.58 21.57 -23.99
N THR A 244 -2.39 21.12 -24.41
CA THR A 244 -1.53 21.90 -25.32
C THR A 244 -1.78 21.61 -26.78
N GLY A 245 -2.44 20.48 -27.11
CA GLY A 245 -2.62 20.00 -28.49
C GLY A 245 -1.31 19.56 -29.16
N VAL A 246 -0.19 19.56 -28.43
CA VAL A 246 1.12 19.11 -28.90
C VAL A 246 1.24 17.61 -28.64
N PRO A 247 1.87 16.81 -29.54
CA PRO A 247 2.22 15.43 -29.22
C PRO A 247 3.08 15.38 -27.96
N ASN A 248 2.66 14.63 -26.94
CA ASN A 248 3.56 14.24 -25.86
C ASN A 248 4.53 13.20 -26.37
N THR A 249 5.68 13.14 -25.72
CA THR A 249 6.74 12.22 -26.10
C THR A 249 6.34 10.76 -25.84
N ILE A 250 5.59 10.42 -24.77
CA ILE A 250 4.97 9.10 -24.47
C ILE A 250 3.98 9.25 -23.26
N TYR A 251 2.80 8.61 -23.27
CA TYR A 251 2.03 8.27 -22.06
C TYR A 251 1.87 6.74 -21.96
N ASP A 252 2.01 6.16 -20.76
CA ASP A 252 1.64 4.76 -20.54
C ASP A 252 0.24 4.65 -19.92
N LEU A 253 -0.03 5.28 -18.77
CA LEU A 253 -1.31 5.17 -18.07
C LEU A 253 -2.35 6.19 -18.53
N VAL A 254 -3.53 5.70 -18.91
CA VAL A 254 -4.64 6.52 -19.42
C VAL A 254 -5.99 6.11 -18.84
N TYR A 255 -6.96 7.02 -18.88
CA TYR A 255 -8.37 6.75 -18.64
C TYR A 255 -9.24 7.18 -19.82
N LEU A 256 -10.45 6.62 -19.90
CA LEU A 256 -11.57 7.11 -20.69
C LEU A 256 -12.80 7.11 -19.81
N VAL A 257 -13.64 8.11 -19.99
CA VAL A 257 -14.85 8.29 -19.22
C VAL A 257 -16.01 8.54 -20.18
N SER A 258 -17.11 7.84 -19.96
CA SER A 258 -18.36 8.07 -20.70
C SER A 258 -19.19 9.17 -20.04
N ASP A 259 -20.06 9.79 -20.85
CA ASP A 259 -21.09 10.72 -20.36
C ASP A 259 -21.90 10.08 -19.21
N PRO A 260 -22.24 10.83 -18.13
CA PRO A 260 -23.04 10.31 -17.02
C PRO A 260 -24.41 9.73 -17.42
N GLU A 261 -24.97 10.13 -18.56
CA GLU A 261 -26.24 9.63 -19.08
C GLU A 261 -26.05 8.45 -20.06
N ALA A 262 -24.81 8.11 -20.42
CA ALA A 262 -24.53 6.96 -21.26
C ALA A 262 -24.90 5.65 -20.51
N PRO A 263 -25.40 4.63 -21.24
CA PRO A 263 -25.56 3.31 -20.68
C PRO A 263 -24.23 2.79 -20.11
N PRO A 264 -24.23 2.16 -18.92
CA PRO A 264 -23.03 1.55 -18.37
C PRO A 264 -22.48 0.49 -19.32
N CYS A 265 -21.16 0.32 -19.37
CA CYS A 265 -20.49 -0.66 -20.23
C CYS A 265 -20.64 -0.44 -21.76
N ASP A 266 -21.13 0.71 -22.21
CA ASP A 266 -21.14 1.05 -23.64
C ASP A 266 -19.75 1.50 -24.10
N VAL A 267 -19.00 0.56 -24.71
CA VAL A 267 -17.64 0.84 -25.19
C VAL A 267 -17.58 1.87 -26.31
N ALA A 268 -18.70 2.17 -26.99
CA ALA A 268 -18.74 3.20 -28.02
C ALA A 268 -18.72 4.61 -27.43
N ALA A 269 -19.04 4.76 -26.14
CA ALA A 269 -18.96 6.02 -25.40
C ALA A 269 -17.56 6.31 -24.83
N TRP A 270 -16.62 5.38 -24.95
CA TRP A 270 -15.21 5.57 -24.60
C TRP A 270 -14.41 5.91 -25.85
N ASP A 271 -14.45 7.17 -26.27
CA ASP A 271 -13.95 7.63 -27.56
C ASP A 271 -12.68 8.51 -27.48
N GLN A 272 -12.16 8.76 -26.27
CA GLN A 272 -10.95 9.55 -26.05
C GLN A 272 -10.11 9.04 -24.87
N TRP A 273 -8.80 8.88 -25.10
CA TRP A 273 -7.84 8.66 -24.02
C TRP A 273 -7.44 9.99 -23.38
N HIS A 274 -7.38 9.98 -22.05
CA HIS A 274 -6.82 11.06 -21.26
C HIS A 274 -5.69 10.52 -20.38
N PRO A 275 -4.54 11.20 -20.27
CA PRO A 275 -3.54 10.83 -19.27
C PRO A 275 -4.14 10.96 -17.87
N VAL A 276 -3.77 10.07 -16.95
CA VAL A 276 -4.36 10.04 -15.60
C VAL A 276 -4.11 11.33 -14.79
N SER A 277 -3.05 12.07 -15.08
CA SER A 277 -2.78 13.40 -14.49
C SER A 277 -3.79 14.48 -14.92
N HIS A 278 -4.53 14.28 -16.01
CA HIS A 278 -5.59 15.19 -16.45
C HIS A 278 -6.88 15.04 -15.63
N ALA A 279 -7.08 13.91 -14.95
CA ALA A 279 -8.36 13.57 -14.32
C ALA A 279 -8.85 14.65 -13.33
N HIS A 280 -7.95 15.25 -12.54
CA HIS A 280 -8.29 16.35 -11.64
C HIS A 280 -8.75 17.64 -12.35
N HIS A 281 -8.26 17.85 -13.55
CA HIS A 281 -8.53 19.04 -14.35
C HIS A 281 -9.72 18.84 -15.31
N ASP A 282 -10.17 17.60 -15.49
CA ASP A 282 -11.26 17.22 -16.38
C ASP A 282 -12.64 17.49 -15.78
N VAL A 283 -12.90 18.77 -15.52
CA VAL A 283 -14.20 19.27 -15.06
C VAL A 283 -15.28 19.16 -16.12
N ALA A 284 -14.90 19.05 -17.40
CA ALA A 284 -15.85 18.91 -18.51
C ALA A 284 -16.58 17.57 -18.46
N ASN A 285 -15.87 16.50 -18.06
CA ASN A 285 -16.45 15.18 -17.82
C ASN A 285 -16.87 14.95 -16.37
N ALA A 286 -16.82 16.01 -15.53
CA ALA A 286 -17.09 15.97 -14.10
C ALA A 286 -16.24 14.94 -13.35
N MET A 287 -15.00 14.70 -13.78
CA MET A 287 -14.14 13.67 -13.19
C MET A 287 -13.91 13.85 -11.68
N PRO A 288 -13.56 15.05 -11.17
CA PRO A 288 -13.38 15.26 -9.73
C PRO A 288 -14.66 15.10 -8.89
N ASP A 289 -15.84 15.27 -9.50
CA ASP A 289 -17.14 15.11 -8.83
C ASP A 289 -17.60 13.65 -8.84
N ARG A 290 -17.09 12.83 -9.76
CA ARG A 290 -17.52 11.45 -10.01
C ARG A 290 -16.63 10.39 -9.40
N TYR A 291 -15.31 10.62 -9.36
CA TYR A 291 -14.33 9.59 -8.97
C TYR A 291 -13.28 10.15 -8.02
N GLY A 292 -13.04 9.45 -6.90
CA GLY A 292 -12.15 9.90 -5.84
C GLY A 292 -10.70 10.11 -6.28
N PHE A 293 -10.19 9.31 -7.24
CA PHE A 293 -8.79 9.45 -7.69
C PHE A 293 -8.52 10.79 -8.40
N ALA A 294 -9.57 11.45 -8.89
CA ALA A 294 -9.53 12.73 -9.57
C ALA A 294 -9.75 13.93 -8.62
N VAL A 295 -10.11 13.72 -7.36
CA VAL A 295 -10.44 14.81 -6.43
C VAL A 295 -9.22 15.72 -6.17
N TYR A 296 -8.02 15.14 -6.10
CA TYR A 296 -6.78 15.86 -5.84
C TYR A 296 -5.84 15.78 -7.05
N PRO A 297 -5.01 16.81 -7.30
CA PRO A 297 -3.91 16.70 -8.25
C PRO A 297 -2.97 15.55 -7.87
N LEU A 298 -2.58 14.73 -8.85
CA LEU A 298 -1.59 13.68 -8.62
C LEU A 298 -0.23 14.29 -8.26
N ARG A 299 0.48 13.67 -7.33
CA ARG A 299 1.81 14.07 -6.84
C ARG A 299 2.73 12.85 -6.77
N ASP A 300 4.02 13.03 -7.03
CA ASP A 300 5.01 11.96 -6.82
C ASP A 300 5.21 11.65 -5.33
N ALA A 301 6.04 10.65 -5.01
CA ALA A 301 6.27 10.22 -3.63
C ALA A 301 6.91 11.31 -2.74
N THR A 302 7.47 12.35 -3.36
CA THR A 302 8.07 13.50 -2.65
C THR A 302 7.08 14.66 -2.48
N GLY A 303 5.87 14.52 -3.01
CA GLY A 303 4.80 15.50 -2.96
C GLY A 303 4.84 16.53 -4.09
N ALA A 304 5.69 16.36 -5.11
CA ALA A 304 5.72 17.24 -6.26
C ALA A 304 4.55 16.94 -7.20
N THR A 305 3.71 17.95 -7.47
CA THR A 305 2.52 17.83 -8.32
C THR A 305 2.89 17.56 -9.78
N TYR A 306 2.19 16.63 -10.43
CA TYR A 306 2.19 16.45 -11.87
C TYR A 306 1.38 17.56 -12.54
N ALA A 307 1.90 18.15 -13.61
CA ALA A 307 1.17 19.11 -14.41
C ALA A 307 -0.01 18.45 -15.14
N ASP A 308 -0.99 19.25 -15.55
CA ASP A 308 -2.13 18.77 -16.31
C ASP A 308 -1.68 18.10 -17.62
N GLY A 309 -1.99 16.81 -17.75
CA GLY A 309 -1.50 15.98 -18.84
C GLY A 309 0.00 15.69 -18.79
N GLU A 310 0.67 15.72 -17.64
CA GLU A 310 2.02 15.17 -17.53
C GLU A 310 1.96 13.63 -17.46
N ASP A 311 2.93 12.94 -18.06
CA ASP A 311 3.00 11.49 -17.91
C ASP A 311 3.42 11.12 -16.48
N LEU A 312 2.72 10.15 -15.89
CA LEU A 312 3.00 9.69 -14.52
C LEU A 312 4.32 8.90 -14.46
N GLY A 313 4.69 8.23 -15.55
CA GLY A 313 5.83 7.31 -15.63
C GLY A 313 5.58 5.92 -15.06
N GLY A 314 4.35 5.64 -14.61
CA GLY A 314 3.94 4.34 -14.07
C GLY A 314 3.41 3.36 -15.12
N SER A 315 3.10 2.14 -14.69
CA SER A 315 2.55 1.08 -15.55
C SER A 315 1.59 0.15 -14.80
N TYR A 316 0.98 -0.84 -15.49
CA TYR A 316 0.07 -1.84 -14.91
C TYR A 316 -1.03 -1.26 -14.00
N PRO A 317 -1.96 -0.46 -14.55
CA PRO A 317 -2.96 0.20 -13.75
C PRO A 317 -3.98 -0.80 -13.19
N TRP A 318 -4.37 -0.58 -11.94
CA TRP A 318 -5.55 -1.17 -11.33
C TRP A 318 -6.33 -0.07 -10.62
N ILE A 319 -7.64 -0.02 -10.82
CA ILE A 319 -8.51 0.95 -10.14
C ILE A 319 -9.56 0.19 -9.33
N ASP A 320 -9.82 0.67 -8.11
CA ASP A 320 -10.86 0.09 -7.27
C ASP A 320 -12.25 0.29 -7.88
N ARG A 321 -13.23 -0.41 -7.31
CA ARG A 321 -14.60 -0.46 -7.84
C ARG A 321 -15.28 0.92 -7.86
N ASP A 322 -15.01 1.78 -6.89
CA ASP A 322 -15.63 3.10 -6.79
C ASP A 322 -14.84 4.17 -7.54
N GLY A 323 -13.62 3.87 -7.97
CA GLY A 323 -12.74 4.81 -8.64
C GLY A 323 -12.06 5.77 -7.67
N ASP A 324 -11.85 5.36 -6.42
CA ASP A 324 -11.27 6.23 -5.40
C ASP A 324 -9.74 6.28 -5.47
N ASN A 325 -9.09 5.19 -5.84
CA ASN A 325 -7.65 5.00 -5.80
C ASN A 325 -7.16 4.23 -7.03
N LEU A 326 -6.10 4.78 -7.65
CA LEU A 326 -5.40 4.18 -8.77
C LEU A 326 -4.10 3.55 -8.27
N PHE A 327 -3.89 2.27 -8.58
CA PHE A 327 -2.70 1.49 -8.28
C PHE A 327 -1.91 1.24 -9.56
N PHE A 328 -0.58 1.18 -9.47
CA PHE A 328 0.33 1.08 -10.61
C PHE A 328 1.75 0.69 -10.17
N THR A 329 2.62 0.31 -11.10
CA THR A 329 4.03 -0.01 -10.87
C THR A 329 4.96 1.14 -11.28
N LEU A 330 6.11 1.32 -10.61
CA LEU A 330 7.03 2.47 -10.82
C LEU A 330 8.53 2.17 -10.77
N ILE A 331 8.97 1.00 -10.30
CA ILE A 331 10.38 0.71 -10.02
C ILE A 331 11.07 0.03 -11.22
N SER A 332 12.25 0.54 -11.60
CA SER A 332 13.10 0.05 -12.71
C SER A 332 14.49 -0.45 -12.28
N SER A 333 14.72 -0.66 -10.98
CA SER A 333 16.05 -0.99 -10.41
C SER A 333 16.60 -2.38 -10.77
N GLN A 334 17.88 -2.52 -11.12
CA GLN A 334 18.46 -3.80 -11.60
C GLN A 334 19.60 -4.35 -10.74
N LEU A 335 19.66 -5.67 -10.55
CA LEU A 335 20.79 -6.38 -9.93
C LEU A 335 22.06 -6.32 -10.79
N TRP A 336 21.93 -6.55 -12.11
CA TRP A 336 23.05 -6.52 -13.05
C TRP A 336 23.08 -5.23 -13.86
N TYR A 337 24.27 -4.75 -14.20
CA TYR A 337 24.47 -3.53 -14.96
C TYR A 337 25.75 -3.59 -15.81
N GLU A 338 25.88 -2.68 -16.78
CA GLU A 338 27.14 -2.47 -17.51
C GLU A 338 28.12 -1.65 -16.67
N ASP A 339 29.34 -2.16 -16.47
CA ASP A 339 30.40 -1.44 -15.77
C ASP A 339 30.71 -0.11 -16.49
N PRO A 340 30.50 1.04 -15.84
CA PRO A 340 30.67 2.36 -16.44
C PRO A 340 32.14 2.71 -16.69
N TYR A 341 33.09 2.09 -15.98
CA TYR A 341 34.51 2.27 -16.20
C TYR A 341 35.06 1.30 -17.26
N ASN A 342 34.43 0.13 -17.40
CA ASN A 342 34.76 -0.86 -18.42
C ASN A 342 33.54 -1.19 -19.31
N PRO A 343 33.15 -0.29 -20.24
CA PRO A 343 32.03 -0.55 -21.14
C PRO A 343 32.15 -1.89 -21.87
N GLY A 344 31.04 -2.61 -21.98
CA GLY A 344 30.97 -3.98 -22.48
C GLY A 344 31.20 -5.07 -21.43
N VAL A 345 31.54 -4.71 -20.18
CA VAL A 345 31.65 -5.64 -19.05
C VAL A 345 30.37 -5.59 -18.22
N VAL A 346 29.86 -6.76 -17.83
CA VAL A 346 28.74 -6.89 -16.90
C VAL A 346 29.27 -6.93 -15.47
N ASP A 347 28.66 -6.15 -14.58
CA ASP A 347 28.88 -6.19 -13.14
C ASP A 347 27.55 -6.35 -12.38
N ARG A 348 27.62 -6.50 -11.06
CA ARG A 348 26.48 -6.81 -10.19
C ARG A 348 26.54 -6.04 -8.87
N ARG A 349 25.37 -5.66 -8.35
CA ARG A 349 25.27 -4.91 -7.08
C ARG A 349 25.69 -5.73 -5.86
N TYR A 350 25.42 -7.02 -5.88
CA TYR A 350 25.70 -7.94 -4.77
C TYR A 350 26.31 -9.22 -5.31
N PRO A 351 27.15 -9.93 -4.53
CA PRO A 351 27.61 -11.27 -4.91
C PRO A 351 26.41 -12.20 -5.15
N THR A 352 26.43 -12.90 -6.29
CA THR A 352 25.35 -13.81 -6.70
C THR A 352 25.83 -15.26 -6.72
N GLY A 353 24.91 -16.17 -6.38
CA GLY A 353 25.05 -17.61 -6.53
C GLY A 353 23.84 -18.21 -7.25
N CYS A 354 24.04 -19.38 -7.86
CA CYS A 354 22.97 -20.13 -8.49
C CYS A 354 22.04 -20.77 -7.46
N VAL A 355 20.73 -20.69 -7.72
CA VAL A 355 19.71 -21.45 -6.97
C VAL A 355 19.72 -22.92 -7.39
N VAL A 356 19.92 -23.19 -8.69
CA VAL A 356 19.99 -24.55 -9.26
C VAL A 356 21.29 -24.76 -10.05
N ALA A 357 21.75 -26.01 -10.10
CA ALA A 357 22.96 -26.36 -10.85
C ALA A 357 22.82 -25.99 -12.34
N GLY A 358 23.84 -25.33 -12.88
CA GLY A 358 23.90 -24.98 -14.31
C GLY A 358 23.24 -23.64 -14.68
N CYS A 359 22.75 -22.86 -13.72
CA CYS A 359 22.41 -21.46 -13.98
C CYS A 359 23.67 -20.65 -14.36
N THR A 360 23.50 -19.54 -15.08
CA THR A 360 24.60 -18.67 -15.50
C THR A 360 24.28 -17.22 -15.18
N ASP A 361 25.28 -16.40 -14.88
CA ASP A 361 25.14 -14.95 -14.89
C ASP A 361 25.16 -14.43 -16.35
N PRO A 362 24.67 -13.20 -16.62
CA PRO A 362 24.73 -12.61 -17.96
C PRO A 362 26.19 -12.52 -18.44
N PRO A 363 26.55 -13.16 -19.57
CA PRO A 363 27.95 -13.17 -20.00
C PRO A 363 28.37 -11.88 -20.72
N THR A 364 27.42 -11.15 -21.32
CA THR A 364 27.65 -9.87 -21.99
C THR A 364 26.55 -8.86 -21.67
N VAL A 365 26.85 -7.57 -21.89
CA VAL A 365 25.88 -6.47 -21.72
C VAL A 365 24.62 -6.67 -22.59
N GLY A 366 24.78 -7.28 -23.77
CA GLY A 366 23.67 -7.57 -24.68
C GLY A 366 22.67 -8.59 -24.12
N ASP A 367 23.09 -9.40 -23.15
CA ASP A 367 22.26 -10.46 -22.56
C ASP A 367 21.46 -9.96 -21.35
N LEU A 368 21.73 -8.77 -20.81
CA LEU A 368 21.12 -8.29 -19.55
C LEU A 368 19.58 -8.41 -19.54
N ALA A 369 18.94 -8.02 -20.65
CA ALA A 369 17.48 -8.06 -20.78
C ALA A 369 16.88 -9.47 -20.76
N ASP A 370 17.67 -10.51 -21.05
CA ASP A 370 17.23 -11.91 -21.00
C ASP A 370 17.28 -12.47 -19.57
N PHE A 371 18.05 -11.85 -18.66
CA PHE A 371 18.22 -12.27 -17.28
C PHE A 371 17.42 -11.43 -16.28
N GLU A 372 17.23 -10.15 -16.58
CA GLU A 372 16.55 -9.22 -15.69
C GLU A 372 15.85 -8.11 -16.47
N ASN A 373 14.63 -7.76 -16.03
CA ASN A 373 13.95 -6.62 -16.61
C ASN A 373 14.36 -5.27 -15.99
N ALA A 374 14.71 -4.32 -16.86
CA ALA A 374 15.11 -2.96 -16.51
C ALA A 374 13.97 -1.93 -16.42
N GLU A 375 12.72 -2.31 -16.70
CA GLU A 375 11.61 -1.37 -16.84
C GLU A 375 10.79 -1.22 -15.55
N GLN A 376 9.89 -0.23 -15.52
CA GLN A 376 9.04 0.21 -14.39
C GLN A 376 7.94 -0.79 -13.96
N PHE A 377 8.11 -2.08 -14.27
CA PHE A 377 7.06 -3.09 -14.16
C PHE A 377 7.01 -3.81 -12.81
N ARG A 378 7.49 -3.16 -11.76
CA ARG A 378 7.47 -3.62 -10.36
C ARG A 378 7.36 -2.41 -9.43
N GLY A 379 7.25 -2.63 -8.13
CA GLY A 379 7.05 -1.53 -7.19
C GLY A 379 5.64 -0.97 -7.27
N PHE A 380 4.68 -1.74 -6.77
CA PHE A 380 3.29 -1.32 -6.65
C PHE A 380 3.17 -0.13 -5.71
N ALA A 381 2.54 0.91 -6.22
CA ALA A 381 2.19 2.12 -5.51
C ALA A 381 0.73 2.46 -5.78
N PHE A 382 0.17 3.39 -5.01
CA PHE A 382 -1.15 3.95 -5.28
C PHE A 382 -1.18 5.45 -5.11
N ALA A 383 -2.12 6.09 -5.80
CA ALA A 383 -2.46 7.49 -5.62
C ALA A 383 -3.97 7.68 -5.84
N GLY A 384 -4.59 8.55 -5.03
CA GLY A 384 -6.00 8.89 -5.21
C GLY A 384 -6.59 9.55 -3.99
N LEU A 385 -7.85 9.28 -3.72
CA LEU A 385 -8.62 9.88 -2.64
C LEU A 385 -7.95 9.64 -1.28
N TRP A 386 -7.53 8.40 -1.01
CA TRP A 386 -7.03 8.01 0.32
C TRP A 386 -5.59 8.45 0.59
N SER A 387 -4.88 8.88 -0.46
CA SER A 387 -3.55 9.49 -0.34
C SER A 387 -3.53 10.98 -0.70
N ARG A 388 -4.70 11.59 -0.88
CA ARG A 388 -4.87 12.99 -1.31
C ARG A 388 -4.00 13.30 -2.55
N GLY A 389 -4.03 12.38 -3.51
CA GLY A 389 -3.29 12.42 -4.78
C GLY A 389 -1.79 12.12 -4.68
N LYS A 390 -1.22 11.89 -3.50
CA LYS A 390 0.21 11.56 -3.37
C LYS A 390 0.47 10.09 -3.68
N THR A 391 1.46 9.81 -4.52
CA THR A 391 1.94 8.46 -4.76
C THR A 391 2.56 7.89 -3.48
N VAL A 392 2.11 6.72 -3.07
CA VAL A 392 2.63 5.96 -1.92
C VAL A 392 3.07 4.59 -2.41
N MET A 393 4.36 4.28 -2.27
CA MET A 393 4.91 2.95 -2.53
C MET A 393 4.50 1.99 -1.43
N LEU A 394 3.93 0.85 -1.81
CA LEU A 394 3.50 -0.15 -0.84
C LEU A 394 4.70 -0.91 -0.28
N ASP A 395 4.64 -1.33 0.98
CA ASP A 395 5.63 -2.25 1.57
C ASP A 395 5.06 -3.68 1.63
N SER A 396 5.76 -4.61 2.30
CA SER A 396 5.44 -6.04 2.41
C SER A 396 5.77 -6.84 1.13
N LEU A 397 5.35 -8.11 1.08
CA LEU A 397 5.57 -9.06 -0.02
C LEU A 397 4.91 -8.64 -1.35
N VAL A 398 4.06 -7.62 -1.32
CA VAL A 398 3.54 -6.95 -2.52
C VAL A 398 4.70 -6.40 -3.34
N ASN A 399 5.68 -5.80 -2.66
CA ASN A 399 6.94 -5.34 -3.23
C ASN A 399 8.12 -6.17 -2.69
N ASN A 400 8.05 -7.48 -2.97
CA ASN A 400 9.01 -8.47 -2.49
C ASN A 400 10.47 -8.19 -2.86
N THR A 401 10.73 -7.57 -4.00
CA THR A 401 12.08 -7.24 -4.48
C THR A 401 12.08 -6.04 -5.44
N ASP A 402 13.17 -5.29 -5.41
CA ASP A 402 13.46 -4.21 -6.35
C ASP A 402 14.00 -4.70 -7.69
N TYR A 403 14.33 -5.98 -7.83
CA TYR A 403 15.00 -6.52 -9.02
C TYR A 403 14.04 -7.19 -9.97
N GLY A 404 14.27 -7.04 -11.28
CA GLY A 404 13.43 -7.61 -12.34
C GLY A 404 13.65 -9.09 -12.61
N LEU A 405 14.06 -9.88 -11.60
CA LEU A 405 14.40 -11.30 -11.74
C LEU A 405 13.18 -12.16 -12.09
N GLY A 406 13.42 -13.19 -12.90
CA GLY A 406 12.38 -14.07 -13.44
C GLY A 406 11.77 -15.05 -12.42
N ARG A 407 10.88 -15.90 -12.93
CA ARG A 407 10.05 -16.83 -12.12
C ARG A 407 10.73 -18.17 -11.88
N THR A 408 11.36 -18.74 -12.91
CA THR A 408 11.89 -20.10 -12.83
C THR A 408 13.12 -20.16 -11.93
N ASP A 409 13.38 -21.29 -11.28
CA ASP A 409 14.52 -21.42 -10.37
C ASP A 409 15.87 -21.04 -11.01
N GLY A 410 16.01 -21.20 -12.34
CA GLY A 410 17.21 -20.78 -13.09
C GLY A 410 17.33 -19.27 -13.36
N GLU A 411 16.22 -18.54 -13.30
CA GLU A 411 16.16 -17.07 -13.42
C GLU A 411 16.30 -16.36 -12.07
N GLN A 412 16.19 -17.09 -10.96
CA GLN A 412 16.36 -16.59 -9.60
C GLN A 412 17.82 -16.65 -9.14
N ARG A 413 18.20 -15.87 -8.11
CA ARG A 413 19.58 -15.84 -7.59
C ARG A 413 19.63 -15.93 -6.08
N MET A 414 20.69 -16.55 -5.57
CA MET A 414 21.12 -16.40 -4.18
C MET A 414 21.94 -15.11 -4.08
N LEU A 415 21.53 -14.14 -3.27
CA LEU A 415 22.22 -12.87 -3.08
C LEU A 415 22.87 -12.81 -1.69
N GLU A 416 24.18 -12.56 -1.62
CA GLU A 416 24.88 -12.33 -0.34
C GLU A 416 24.56 -10.93 0.21
N LEU A 417 23.45 -10.82 0.95
CA LEU A 417 22.94 -9.55 1.48
C LEU A 417 23.30 -9.31 2.94
N TYR A 418 23.62 -10.37 3.69
CA TYR A 418 23.74 -10.34 5.16
C TYR A 418 25.01 -11.05 5.66
N THR A 419 25.30 -10.89 6.94
CA THR A 419 26.29 -11.68 7.68
C THR A 419 25.68 -12.37 8.90
N GLY A 420 26.14 -13.59 9.17
CA GLY A 420 25.77 -14.38 10.34
C GLY A 420 27.02 -14.93 11.01
N GLY A 421 27.29 -14.51 12.25
CA GLY A 421 28.53 -14.88 12.94
C GLY A 421 29.82 -14.45 12.21
N GLY A 422 29.74 -13.37 11.43
CA GLY A 422 30.84 -12.84 10.61
C GLY A 422 31.05 -13.50 9.24
N ALA A 423 30.24 -14.49 8.87
CA ALA A 423 30.27 -15.11 7.55
C ALA A 423 29.15 -14.56 6.64
N PRO A 424 29.36 -14.46 5.30
CA PRO A 424 28.30 -14.09 4.37
C PRO A 424 27.11 -15.06 4.44
N VAL A 425 25.90 -14.51 4.36
CA VAL A 425 24.65 -15.25 4.31
C VAL A 425 23.89 -14.81 3.06
N SER A 426 23.54 -15.79 2.23
CA SER A 426 22.79 -15.55 1.00
C SER A 426 21.29 -15.74 1.19
N TRP A 427 20.49 -14.97 0.45
CA TRP A 427 19.04 -15.11 0.39
C TRP A 427 18.57 -15.39 -1.04
N ARG A 428 17.55 -16.24 -1.21
CA ARG A 428 16.97 -16.53 -2.53
C ARG A 428 16.03 -15.41 -2.95
N VAL A 429 16.28 -14.80 -4.12
CA VAL A 429 15.53 -13.66 -4.65
C VAL A 429 15.02 -13.96 -6.06
N GLY A 430 13.77 -13.60 -6.33
CA GLY A 430 13.05 -13.99 -7.54
C GLY A 430 11.66 -13.38 -7.69
N MET A 431 11.10 -13.53 -8.90
CA MET A 431 9.74 -13.16 -9.30
C MET A 431 9.41 -11.65 -9.21
N GLY A 432 10.41 -10.81 -9.43
CA GLY A 432 10.21 -9.38 -9.63
C GLY A 432 9.43 -9.09 -10.90
N ARG A 433 9.73 -9.76 -12.03
CA ARG A 433 8.94 -9.73 -13.28
C ARG A 433 8.77 -11.13 -13.87
N ALA A 434 7.53 -11.52 -14.22
CA ALA A 434 7.28 -12.72 -15.00
C ALA A 434 6.07 -12.53 -15.94
N ASN A 435 6.30 -12.76 -17.24
CA ASN A 435 5.27 -12.67 -18.28
C ASN A 435 5.46 -13.82 -19.29
N GLY A 436 4.55 -14.80 -19.28
CA GLY A 436 4.56 -15.99 -20.14
C GLY A 436 5.04 -17.28 -19.46
N GLY A 437 5.08 -18.38 -20.22
CA GLY A 437 5.54 -19.71 -19.78
C GLY A 437 4.51 -20.51 -18.96
N ALA A 438 4.88 -21.70 -18.50
CA ALA A 438 4.00 -22.54 -17.69
C ALA A 438 3.76 -21.92 -16.31
N VAL A 439 2.50 -21.62 -15.98
CA VAL A 439 2.08 -21.10 -14.67
C VAL A 439 1.51 -22.21 -13.77
N PRO A 440 1.52 -22.02 -12.43
CA PRO A 440 0.76 -22.89 -11.52
C PRO A 440 -0.72 -22.96 -11.90
N ALA A 441 -1.39 -24.06 -11.55
CA ALA A 441 -2.82 -24.19 -11.79
C ALA A 441 -3.60 -23.05 -11.10
N GLY A 442 -4.49 -22.40 -11.85
CA GLY A 442 -5.30 -21.27 -11.38
C GLY A 442 -4.64 -19.90 -11.48
N ALA A 443 -3.34 -19.82 -11.80
CA ALA A 443 -2.64 -18.54 -11.96
C ALA A 443 -2.83 -17.92 -13.36
N VAL A 444 -2.39 -16.67 -13.50
CA VAL A 444 -2.31 -15.93 -14.77
C VAL A 444 -0.90 -15.94 -15.34
N ASP A 445 -0.78 -15.81 -16.66
CA ASP A 445 0.50 -15.73 -17.37
C ASP A 445 1.27 -14.42 -17.13
N ASN A 446 0.80 -13.50 -16.28
CA ASN A 446 1.47 -12.23 -15.96
C ASN A 446 1.43 -11.94 -14.44
N SER A 447 2.60 -11.86 -13.81
CA SER A 447 2.71 -11.66 -12.36
C SER A 447 2.77 -10.19 -11.90
N GLN A 448 2.51 -9.24 -12.79
CA GLN A 448 2.52 -7.79 -12.48
C GLN A 448 1.12 -7.18 -12.41
N ILE A 449 0.08 -8.02 -12.40
CA ILE A 449 -1.29 -7.55 -12.28
C ILE A 449 -1.65 -7.57 -10.80
N LEU A 450 -1.92 -6.39 -10.26
CA LEU A 450 -2.51 -6.23 -8.94
C LEU A 450 -4.03 -6.40 -9.03
N ASP A 451 -4.63 -6.98 -8.00
CA ASP A 451 -6.07 -6.98 -7.81
C ASP A 451 -6.42 -6.99 -6.32
N SER A 452 -7.67 -6.61 -6.02
CA SER A 452 -8.25 -6.70 -4.70
C SER A 452 -9.72 -7.10 -4.77
N LEU A 453 -10.10 -7.99 -3.87
CA LEU A 453 -11.50 -8.29 -3.58
C LEU A 453 -12.13 -7.21 -2.67
N GLU A 454 -11.35 -6.18 -2.32
CA GLU A 454 -11.69 -5.12 -1.37
C GLU A 454 -12.27 -5.76 -0.10
N ASN A 455 -13.50 -5.40 0.28
CA ASN A 455 -14.20 -5.94 1.45
C ASN A 455 -15.48 -6.70 1.06
N LEU A 456 -15.59 -7.16 -0.19
CA LEU A 456 -16.79 -7.81 -0.73
C LEU A 456 -17.22 -9.05 0.06
N PHE A 457 -16.25 -9.77 0.62
CA PHE A 457 -16.48 -11.03 1.32
C PHE A 457 -16.42 -10.90 2.85
N ASN A 458 -16.38 -9.69 3.41
CA ASN A 458 -16.32 -9.48 4.86
C ASN A 458 -17.55 -9.97 5.65
N HIS A 459 -18.56 -10.53 4.99
CA HIS A 459 -19.60 -11.27 5.69
C HIS A 459 -19.04 -12.57 6.26
N ASP A 460 -18.08 -13.20 5.60
CA ASP A 460 -17.40 -14.41 6.09
C ASP A 460 -16.21 -14.04 6.98
N GLN A 461 -16.16 -14.59 8.20
CA GLN A 461 -15.07 -14.36 9.15
C GLN A 461 -13.68 -14.78 8.62
N ASP A 462 -13.63 -15.75 7.70
CA ASP A 462 -12.39 -16.27 7.12
C ASP A 462 -11.93 -15.44 5.91
N ALA A 463 -12.80 -14.60 5.36
CA ALA A 463 -12.45 -13.68 4.28
C ALA A 463 -12.18 -12.25 4.76
N ARG A 464 -12.52 -11.92 6.01
CA ARG A 464 -12.16 -10.65 6.64
C ARG A 464 -10.63 -10.54 6.76
N PRO A 465 -10.06 -9.34 6.58
CA PRO A 465 -8.69 -9.08 6.94
C PRO A 465 -8.40 -9.47 8.39
N ALA A 466 -7.27 -10.12 8.59
CA ALA A 466 -6.86 -10.65 9.87
C ALA A 466 -6.20 -9.59 10.76
N THR A 467 -5.51 -8.62 10.14
CA THR A 467 -4.86 -7.51 10.83
C THR A 467 -5.87 -6.67 11.62
N VAL A 468 -5.38 -6.06 12.69
CA VAL A 468 -6.18 -5.29 13.67
C VAL A 468 -6.36 -3.82 13.26
N ARG A 469 -5.90 -3.44 12.08
CA ARG A 469 -6.03 -2.10 11.49
C ARG A 469 -7.47 -1.82 11.05
N ASP A 470 -7.85 -0.56 10.95
CA ASP A 470 -9.25 -0.12 10.79
C ASP A 470 -9.73 -0.09 9.34
N VAL A 471 -8.85 0.29 8.41
CA VAL A 471 -9.14 0.40 6.98
C VAL A 471 -8.17 -0.52 6.26
N VAL A 472 -8.63 -1.71 5.90
CA VAL A 472 -7.76 -2.75 5.37
C VAL A 472 -8.36 -3.38 4.13
N TRP A 473 -7.53 -3.58 3.11
CA TRP A 473 -7.87 -4.41 1.97
C TRP A 473 -6.93 -5.62 1.86
N THR A 474 -7.49 -6.77 1.52
CA THR A 474 -6.70 -7.89 1.00
C THR A 474 -6.31 -7.59 -0.43
N ILE A 475 -5.02 -7.36 -0.66
CA ILE A 475 -4.44 -7.09 -1.98
C ILE A 475 -3.62 -8.27 -2.45
N ASN A 476 -3.55 -8.45 -3.76
CA ASN A 476 -2.82 -9.56 -4.34
C ASN A 476 -2.14 -9.16 -5.64
N THR A 477 -0.92 -9.64 -5.84
CA THR A 477 -0.08 -9.36 -7.00
C THR A 477 -0.06 -10.49 -8.03
N GLY A 478 -0.94 -11.48 -7.85
CA GLY A 478 -0.97 -12.74 -8.59
C GLY A 478 0.11 -13.74 -8.21
N LYS A 479 0.93 -13.41 -7.22
CA LYS A 479 2.06 -14.21 -6.71
C LYS A 479 2.09 -14.31 -5.19
N ALA A 480 1.60 -13.28 -4.50
CA ALA A 480 1.39 -13.27 -3.06
C ALA A 480 0.17 -12.40 -2.73
N THR A 481 -0.51 -12.77 -1.66
CA THR A 481 -1.57 -12.00 -1.02
C THR A 481 -1.02 -11.31 0.23
N ALA A 482 -1.40 -10.06 0.45
CA ALA A 482 -1.05 -9.28 1.63
C ALA A 482 -2.25 -8.43 2.07
N GLU A 483 -2.18 -7.89 3.28
CA GLU A 483 -3.15 -6.95 3.80
C GLU A 483 -2.56 -5.54 3.78
N LEU A 484 -3.23 -4.63 3.09
CA LEU A 484 -2.86 -3.22 3.01
C LEU A 484 -3.72 -2.42 3.96
N ALA A 485 -3.10 -1.87 5.01
CA ALA A 485 -3.75 -0.97 5.94
C ALA A 485 -3.58 0.48 5.50
N PHE A 486 -4.67 1.23 5.43
CA PHE A 486 -4.71 2.63 4.98
C PHE A 486 -4.76 3.64 6.13
N ASP A 487 -4.91 3.19 7.38
CA ASP A 487 -5.05 4.05 8.57
C ASP A 487 -4.02 5.19 8.59
N ASP A 488 -2.75 4.84 8.39
CA ASP A 488 -1.63 5.77 8.46
C ASP A 488 -1.62 6.74 7.26
N TYR A 489 -2.07 6.28 6.08
CA TYR A 489 -2.12 7.09 4.85
C TYR A 489 -3.33 8.02 4.81
N LEU A 490 -4.43 7.65 5.48
CA LEU A 490 -5.63 8.48 5.58
C LEU A 490 -5.50 9.58 6.63
N ASP A 491 -4.68 9.37 7.66
CA ASP A 491 -4.48 10.32 8.77
C ASP A 491 -3.96 11.67 8.26
N ALA A 492 -4.82 12.67 8.34
CA ALA A 492 -4.54 14.03 7.92
C ALA A 492 -3.55 14.75 8.84
N ASP A 493 -3.16 14.16 9.98
CA ASP A 493 -2.19 14.70 10.92
C ASP A 493 -0.86 13.93 10.91
N ALA A 494 -0.67 12.98 9.97
CA ALA A 494 0.61 12.33 9.73
C ALA A 494 1.63 13.30 9.09
N ILE A 495 2.82 13.43 9.67
CA ILE A 495 3.91 14.29 9.16
C ILE A 495 5.02 13.47 8.51
N VAL A 496 5.37 12.36 9.16
CA VAL A 496 6.35 11.38 8.67
C VAL A 496 5.73 10.01 8.78
N ILE A 497 5.71 9.24 7.69
CA ILE A 497 5.40 7.81 7.65
C ILE A 497 6.47 7.16 6.77
N SER A 498 7.34 6.33 7.33
CA SER A 498 8.40 5.67 6.55
C SER A 498 8.54 4.20 6.93
N THR A 499 8.28 3.34 5.96
CA THR A 499 8.17 1.87 6.08
C THR A 499 9.29 1.13 5.34
N GLY A 500 10.45 1.77 5.14
CA GLY A 500 11.61 1.14 4.48
C GLY A 500 11.64 1.18 2.94
N ASN A 501 10.72 1.88 2.27
CA ASN A 501 10.75 2.07 0.82
C ASN A 501 11.62 3.27 0.41
N ALA A 502 12.40 3.12 -0.67
CA ALA A 502 13.07 4.26 -1.28
C ALA A 502 12.07 5.14 -2.04
N ALA A 503 12.33 6.45 -2.08
CA ALA A 503 11.48 7.42 -2.75
C ALA A 503 11.56 7.30 -4.28
N THR A 504 10.44 7.61 -4.94
CA THR A 504 10.40 7.85 -6.39
C THR A 504 10.17 9.33 -6.66
N ARG A 505 10.89 9.90 -7.63
CA ARG A 505 10.61 11.25 -8.16
C ARG A 505 10.25 11.18 -9.63
N LYS A 506 9.28 12.00 -10.03
CA LYS A 506 8.99 12.18 -11.46
C LYS A 506 10.22 12.74 -12.20
N GLN A 507 10.38 12.37 -13.46
CA GLN A 507 11.44 12.94 -14.29
C GLN A 507 11.17 14.42 -14.57
N PRO A 508 12.21 15.25 -14.73
CA PRO A 508 12.05 16.59 -15.29
C PRO A 508 11.44 16.50 -16.70
N ALA A 509 10.56 17.44 -17.03
CA ALA A 509 10.00 17.54 -18.38
C ALA A 509 11.13 17.58 -19.42
N TRP A 510 11.08 16.69 -20.41
CA TRP A 510 12.08 16.61 -21.46
C TRP A 510 12.13 17.93 -22.26
N THR A 511 13.32 18.52 -22.39
CA THR A 511 13.54 19.81 -23.08
C THR A 511 14.31 19.67 -24.40
N GLY A 512 14.60 18.44 -24.85
CA GLY A 512 15.37 18.18 -26.06
C GLY A 512 14.56 18.35 -27.36
N PRO A 513 15.21 18.64 -28.50
CA PRO A 513 14.56 18.94 -29.78
C PRO A 513 13.97 17.70 -30.50
N THR A 514 14.29 16.50 -30.03
CA THR A 514 13.72 15.22 -30.47
C THR A 514 13.01 14.57 -29.30
N PRO A 515 11.82 13.96 -29.46
CA PRO A 515 11.25 13.09 -28.43
C PRO A 515 12.33 12.11 -27.98
N ALA A 516 12.67 12.07 -26.69
CA ALA A 516 13.56 11.03 -26.21
C ALA A 516 12.86 9.68 -26.43
N SER A 517 13.58 8.71 -26.99
CA SER A 517 13.16 7.31 -26.98
C SER A 517 13.28 6.66 -25.60
N SER A 518 13.51 7.45 -24.54
CA SER A 518 13.62 6.99 -23.17
C SER A 518 12.25 7.04 -22.52
N THR A 519 11.83 5.88 -22.03
CA THR A 519 10.69 5.70 -21.13
C THR A 519 10.72 6.79 -20.04
N ASN A 520 9.62 7.49 -19.82
CA ASN A 520 9.52 8.57 -18.83
C ASN A 520 9.41 8.00 -17.40
N GLN A 521 10.34 7.10 -17.05
CA GLN A 521 10.34 6.33 -15.81
C GLN A 521 10.78 7.22 -14.64
N PRO A 522 10.08 7.19 -13.49
CA PRO A 522 10.50 7.87 -12.29
C PRO A 522 11.91 7.44 -11.86
N THR A 523 12.68 8.36 -11.28
CA THR A 523 13.94 8.02 -10.63
C THR A 523 13.64 7.36 -9.29
N TYR A 524 14.17 6.16 -9.07
CA TYR A 524 14.10 5.43 -7.80
C TYR A 524 15.39 5.63 -7.00
N TYR A 525 15.30 6.17 -5.78
CA TYR A 525 16.44 6.62 -4.98
C TYR A 525 16.94 5.57 -3.97
N ASP A 526 17.19 4.34 -4.42
CA ASP A 526 17.68 3.22 -3.60
C ASP A 526 19.19 3.31 -3.24
N GLY A 527 19.83 4.42 -3.60
CA GLY A 527 21.27 4.64 -3.43
C GLY A 527 22.12 4.10 -4.57
N PHE A 528 21.53 3.45 -5.57
CA PHE A 528 22.22 3.02 -6.79
C PHE A 528 21.84 3.91 -7.97
N THR A 529 22.83 4.57 -8.59
CA THR A 529 22.59 5.44 -9.73
C THR A 529 22.57 4.67 -11.05
N GLN A 530 21.58 4.94 -11.91
CA GLN A 530 21.54 4.51 -13.30
C GLN A 530 21.39 5.73 -14.22
N THR A 531 22.46 6.51 -14.43
CA THR A 531 22.45 7.57 -15.44
C THR A 531 23.18 7.16 -16.72
N ALA A 532 22.68 7.60 -17.87
CA ALA A 532 23.32 7.45 -19.20
C ALA A 532 24.75 8.03 -19.27
N MET A 533 25.19 8.75 -18.23
CA MET A 533 26.58 9.01 -17.92
C MET A 533 26.95 8.38 -16.56
N ARG A 534 27.55 7.18 -16.64
CA ARG A 534 28.66 6.66 -15.84
C ARG A 534 28.84 7.09 -14.37
N GLU A 535 27.98 6.61 -13.47
CA GLU A 535 28.42 6.15 -12.15
C GLU A 535 27.55 4.94 -11.78
N ALA A 536 28.15 3.76 -11.59
CA ALA A 536 27.44 2.52 -11.24
C ALA A 536 28.11 1.95 -10.00
N TYR A 537 27.89 2.66 -8.91
CA TYR A 537 28.30 2.33 -7.55
C TYR A 537 27.28 2.96 -6.61
N PHE A 538 27.36 2.66 -5.31
CA PHE A 538 26.65 3.45 -4.30
C PHE A 538 27.30 4.85 -4.22
N THR A 539 26.97 5.74 -5.15
CA THR A 539 27.56 7.10 -5.22
C THR A 539 26.53 8.22 -5.07
N THR A 540 25.22 7.92 -5.11
CA THR A 540 24.16 8.94 -4.99
C THR A 540 23.38 8.93 -3.70
N GLU A 541 22.91 10.13 -3.32
CA GLU A 541 21.90 10.45 -2.31
C GLU A 541 20.75 9.43 -2.36
N ALA A 542 20.78 8.43 -1.47
CA ALA A 542 19.65 7.56 -1.25
C ALA A 542 18.58 8.34 -0.48
N GLU A 543 17.33 8.17 -0.86
CA GLU A 543 16.21 8.88 -0.25
C GLU A 543 15.13 7.89 0.14
N LEU A 544 14.71 7.97 1.39
CA LEU A 544 13.59 7.20 1.93
C LEU A 544 12.28 7.93 1.65
N GLU A 545 11.27 7.18 1.23
CA GLU A 545 9.92 7.70 1.08
C GLU A 545 9.37 8.21 2.42
N ASN A 546 8.74 9.39 2.38
CA ASN A 546 7.78 9.79 3.39
C ASN A 546 6.36 9.62 2.83
N ALA A 547 5.68 8.55 3.21
CA ALA A 547 4.33 8.21 2.76
C ALA A 547 3.22 9.04 3.43
N ALA A 548 3.55 10.02 4.29
CA ALA A 548 2.57 10.93 4.84
C ALA A 548 1.87 11.72 3.72
N THR A 549 0.53 11.81 3.78
CA THR A 549 -0.30 12.31 2.68
C THR A 549 -1.04 13.64 2.90
N PRO A 550 -0.94 14.36 4.04
CA PRO A 550 -1.77 15.54 4.24
C PRO A 550 -1.50 16.61 3.18
N ILE A 551 -2.48 17.49 2.97
CA ILE A 551 -2.29 18.67 2.11
C ILE A 551 -1.55 19.77 2.88
N ALA A 552 -0.77 20.56 2.14
CA ALA A 552 0.12 21.58 2.71
C ALA A 552 -0.60 22.70 3.48
N SER A 553 -1.91 22.91 3.24
CA SER A 553 -2.72 23.87 4.00
C SER A 553 -3.00 23.41 5.43
N ARG A 554 -2.90 22.11 5.70
CA ARG A 554 -3.02 21.53 7.05
C ARG A 554 -1.64 21.37 7.68
N TRP A 555 -0.78 20.56 7.05
CA TRP A 555 0.59 20.32 7.50
C TRP A 555 1.57 20.29 6.34
N ALA A 556 2.73 20.91 6.52
CA ALA A 556 3.82 20.81 5.57
C ALA A 556 4.70 19.61 5.92
N THR A 557 4.70 18.58 5.07
CA THR A 557 5.49 17.35 5.28
C THR A 557 6.89 17.49 4.68
N PRO A 558 7.94 16.93 5.29
CA PRO A 558 9.22 16.76 4.60
C PRO A 558 9.02 15.89 3.35
N PRO A 559 9.63 16.22 2.19
CA PRO A 559 9.45 15.46 0.96
C PRO A 559 9.93 14.01 1.09
N THR A 560 11.11 13.80 1.67
CA THR A 560 11.78 12.51 1.82
C THR A 560 12.64 12.50 3.08
N GLY A 561 13.13 11.32 3.46
CA GLY A 561 14.22 11.15 4.42
C GLY A 561 15.55 10.96 3.69
N VAL A 562 16.48 11.90 3.82
CA VAL A 562 17.81 11.81 3.20
C VAL A 562 18.71 10.91 4.02
N ILE A 563 19.39 9.99 3.33
CA ILE A 563 20.29 9.01 3.94
C ILE A 563 21.73 9.53 3.91
N GLY A 564 22.43 9.39 5.03
CA GLY A 564 23.84 9.72 5.17
C GLY A 564 24.64 8.60 5.84
N GLY A 565 25.97 8.64 5.65
CA GLY A 565 26.88 7.63 6.18
C GLY A 565 26.72 6.27 5.48
N ASN A 566 26.73 5.19 6.24
CA ASN A 566 26.65 3.81 5.74
C ASN A 566 25.26 3.17 5.92
N LEU A 567 24.21 3.99 6.02
CA LEU A 567 22.85 3.48 6.17
C LEU A 567 22.38 2.86 4.84
N ARG A 568 21.69 1.72 4.92
CA ARG A 568 21.20 0.95 3.76
C ARG A 568 19.69 0.80 3.78
N ILE A 569 19.04 1.06 2.63
CA ILE A 569 17.65 0.65 2.36
C ILE A 569 17.66 -0.79 1.84
N GLU A 570 16.80 -1.66 2.39
CA GLU A 570 16.74 -3.04 1.92
C GLU A 570 16.10 -3.18 0.53
N PRO A 571 16.75 -3.87 -0.42
CA PRO A 571 16.24 -4.05 -1.78
C PRO A 571 15.23 -5.20 -1.92
N ILE A 572 14.97 -5.94 -0.84
CA ILE A 572 14.02 -7.06 -0.78
C ILE A 572 13.18 -6.91 0.48
N ALA A 573 11.97 -7.47 0.50
CA ALA A 573 11.03 -7.44 1.65
C ALA A 573 11.55 -8.25 2.85
N MET A 574 12.69 -7.83 3.39
CA MET A 574 13.45 -8.30 4.54
C MET A 574 14.03 -7.07 5.25
N GLY A 575 14.47 -7.23 6.49
CA GLY A 575 15.06 -6.15 7.29
C GLY A 575 14.05 -5.24 7.99
N GLY A 576 12.78 -5.23 7.54
CA GLY A 576 11.65 -4.67 8.28
C GLY A 576 10.84 -5.74 9.01
N LEU A 577 9.86 -5.28 9.80
CA LEU A 577 8.99 -6.18 10.56
C LEU A 577 8.06 -6.97 9.62
N VAL A 578 7.42 -6.30 8.65
CA VAL A 578 6.53 -6.94 7.66
C VAL A 578 7.17 -6.98 6.25
N GLY A 579 7.86 -5.91 5.85
CA GLY A 579 8.50 -5.82 4.54
C GLY A 579 9.98 -5.43 4.62
N LYS A 580 10.32 -4.37 3.90
CA LYS A 580 11.67 -3.79 3.85
C LYS A 580 11.98 -3.03 5.13
N GLY A 581 13.26 -2.79 5.39
CA GLY A 581 13.70 -1.97 6.52
C GLY A 581 14.98 -1.22 6.22
N LEU A 582 15.52 -0.60 7.26
CA LEU A 582 16.74 0.19 7.17
C LEU A 582 17.80 -0.34 8.12
N TRP A 583 19.01 -0.49 7.63
CA TRP A 583 20.15 -0.85 8.46
C TRP A 583 20.98 0.38 8.81
N LEU A 584 21.12 0.65 10.10
CA LEU A 584 22.15 1.56 10.62
C LEU A 584 23.37 0.73 11.01
N ALA A 585 24.45 0.89 10.26
CA ALA A 585 25.69 0.16 10.49
C ALA A 585 26.58 0.77 11.60
N GLY A 586 26.12 1.86 12.23
CA GLY A 586 27.02 2.82 12.87
C GLY A 586 27.89 3.52 11.82
N ASN A 587 29.08 3.98 12.23
CA ASN A 587 30.03 4.74 11.43
C ASN A 587 29.38 5.89 10.62
N GLY A 588 28.72 6.82 11.30
CA GLY A 588 28.06 8.00 10.75
C GLY A 588 26.69 7.76 10.10
N SER A 589 26.13 6.54 10.18
CA SER A 589 24.80 6.22 9.64
C SER A 589 23.72 7.14 10.22
N VAL A 590 23.03 7.89 9.36
CA VAL A 590 21.99 8.85 9.76
C VAL A 590 20.87 8.93 8.73
N LEU A 591 19.64 8.99 9.19
CA LEU A 591 18.47 9.36 8.39
C LEU A 591 18.02 10.77 8.77
N THR A 592 17.79 11.64 7.81
CA THR A 592 17.47 13.05 8.04
C THR A 592 16.24 13.51 7.28
N TYR A 593 15.23 14.00 7.99
CA TYR A 593 14.10 14.71 7.40
C TYR A 593 14.28 16.22 7.56
N ALA A 594 14.20 16.95 6.45
CA ALA A 594 14.14 18.40 6.46
C ALA A 594 12.71 18.87 6.77
N MET A 595 12.40 19.01 8.06
CA MET A 595 11.07 19.37 8.55
C MET A 595 10.73 20.82 8.16
N PRO A 596 9.70 21.06 7.34
CA PRO A 596 9.34 22.40 6.91
C PRO A 596 8.75 23.25 8.04
N THR A 597 8.72 24.57 7.84
CA THR A 597 7.95 25.50 8.67
C THR A 597 6.47 25.14 8.62
N GLN A 598 5.82 25.08 9.78
CA GLN A 598 4.40 24.82 9.90
C GLN A 598 3.62 26.13 10.08
N VAL A 599 2.34 26.14 9.68
CA VAL A 599 1.46 27.31 9.88
C VAL A 599 1.28 27.61 11.37
N ALA A 600 1.16 26.55 12.18
CA ALA A 600 1.19 26.59 13.64
C ALA A 600 1.81 25.28 14.16
N GLY A 601 2.34 25.28 15.39
CA GLY A 601 2.73 24.04 16.05
C GLY A 601 1.50 23.36 16.70
N PRO A 602 1.35 22.03 16.62
CA PRO A 602 0.29 21.33 17.34
C PRO A 602 0.57 21.33 18.85
N SER A 603 -0.49 21.28 19.67
CA SER A 603 -0.36 21.17 21.14
C SER A 603 -0.03 19.74 21.60
N GLU A 604 -0.31 18.75 20.75
CA GLU A 604 -0.08 17.33 21.00
C GLU A 604 0.64 16.68 19.83
N ARG A 605 1.51 15.70 20.10
CA ARG A 605 2.29 15.00 19.07
C ARG A 605 2.51 13.55 19.46
N THR A 606 2.76 12.73 18.45
CA THR A 606 3.23 11.36 18.63
C THR A 606 4.47 11.11 17.77
N VAL A 607 5.47 10.43 18.34
CA VAL A 607 6.66 9.93 17.61
C VAL A 607 6.77 8.43 17.88
N SER A 608 7.02 7.63 16.85
CA SER A 608 7.08 6.16 16.93
C SER A 608 8.22 5.61 16.07
N ILE A 609 8.84 4.52 16.52
CA ILE A 609 9.88 3.78 15.79
C ILE A 609 9.91 2.31 16.22
N LEU A 610 10.06 1.41 15.24
CA LEU A 610 10.48 0.03 15.47
C LEU A 610 12.02 -0.07 15.39
N LEU A 611 12.61 -0.77 16.35
CA LEU A 611 14.05 -0.88 16.51
C LEU A 611 14.45 -2.32 16.86
N ASP A 612 15.42 -2.87 16.15
CA ASP A 612 16.14 -4.08 16.52
C ASP A 612 17.62 -3.75 16.80
N PRO A 613 17.98 -3.53 18.08
CA PRO A 613 19.32 -3.10 18.47
C PRO A 613 20.34 -4.25 18.37
N ARG A 614 21.49 -3.98 17.74
CA ARG A 614 22.60 -4.94 17.58
C ARG A 614 23.78 -4.60 18.50
N PHE A 615 23.45 -4.43 19.78
CA PHE A 615 24.40 -4.17 20.85
C PHE A 615 23.86 -4.68 22.20
N GLU A 616 24.77 -4.91 23.15
CA GLU A 616 24.46 -5.43 24.48
C GLU A 616 23.97 -4.34 25.45
N ASN A 617 23.43 -4.73 26.62
CA ASN A 617 23.15 -3.79 27.70
C ASN A 617 24.44 -3.34 28.42
N ASP A 618 25.29 -2.63 27.71
CA ASP A 618 26.64 -2.20 28.12
C ASP A 618 26.67 -0.87 28.89
N GLY A 619 25.53 -0.19 28.98
CA GLY A 619 25.41 1.13 29.60
C GLY A 619 26.00 2.28 28.79
N ALA A 620 26.47 2.03 27.55
CA ALA A 620 26.92 3.09 26.65
C ALA A 620 25.74 3.89 26.10
N THR A 621 25.98 5.17 25.84
CA THR A 621 24.98 6.10 25.29
C THR A 621 25.00 6.04 23.77
N ARG A 622 23.83 5.91 23.13
CA ARG A 622 23.64 5.91 21.68
C ARG A 622 22.54 6.91 21.30
N ALA A 623 22.75 7.70 20.24
CA ALA A 623 21.73 8.62 19.76
C ALA A 623 20.63 7.82 19.06
N LEU A 624 19.38 7.95 19.52
CA LEU A 624 18.24 7.40 18.81
C LEU A 624 17.75 8.41 17.77
N PHE A 625 17.36 9.61 18.22
CA PHE A 625 16.98 10.69 17.30
C PHE A 625 17.13 12.11 17.87
N THR A 626 17.22 13.10 16.98
CA THR A 626 17.17 14.56 17.22
C THR A 626 15.96 15.17 16.56
N LEU A 627 15.10 15.83 17.32
CA LEU A 627 13.96 16.57 16.78
C LEU A 627 14.39 17.99 16.33
N PRO A 628 13.59 18.65 15.46
CA PRO A 628 13.94 19.96 14.89
C PRO A 628 14.15 21.07 15.92
N ASP A 629 13.55 20.95 17.11
CA ASP A 629 13.67 21.90 18.21
C ASP A 629 14.93 21.70 19.08
N GLY A 630 15.82 20.79 18.67
CA GLY A 630 17.03 20.39 19.37
C GLY A 630 16.81 19.36 20.48
N THR A 631 15.59 18.85 20.66
CA THR A 631 15.32 17.76 21.60
C THR A 631 16.02 16.50 21.15
N ALA A 632 16.71 15.89 22.08
CA ALA A 632 17.54 14.74 21.86
C ALA A 632 17.05 13.54 22.66
N VAL A 633 16.89 12.40 21.99
CA VAL A 633 16.60 11.12 22.63
C VAL A 633 17.79 10.20 22.44
N ASP A 634 18.33 9.71 23.55
CA ASP A 634 19.40 8.72 23.58
C ASP A 634 18.90 7.42 24.23
N LEU A 635 19.45 6.29 23.79
CA LEU A 635 19.43 5.02 24.50
C LEU A 635 20.68 4.91 25.37
N ILE A 636 20.55 4.39 26.58
CA ILE A 636 21.69 4.08 27.45
C ILE A 636 21.62 2.60 27.79
N GLY A 637 22.52 1.81 27.18
CA GLY A 637 22.35 0.36 27.10
C GLY A 637 21.00 -0.01 26.48
N LEU A 638 20.35 -1.05 27.03
CA LEU A 638 19.03 -1.53 26.60
C LEU A 638 17.92 -1.17 27.60
N ASP A 639 18.24 -0.50 28.71
CA ASP A 639 17.32 -0.38 29.84
C ASP A 639 16.97 1.06 30.24
N LYS A 640 17.40 2.06 29.46
CA LYS A 640 17.13 3.48 29.73
C LYS A 640 16.95 4.27 28.45
N VAL A 641 16.04 5.24 28.52
CA VAL A 641 15.91 6.31 27.53
C VAL A 641 16.19 7.64 28.22
N ARG A 642 16.99 8.48 27.57
CA ARG A 642 17.28 9.83 28.06
C ARG A 642 16.81 10.88 27.08
N TYR A 643 16.07 11.85 27.59
CA TYR A 643 15.63 13.04 26.87
C TYR A 643 16.58 14.18 27.23
N LYS A 644 16.99 15.00 26.26
CA LYS A 644 17.84 16.19 26.49
C LYS A 644 17.34 17.38 25.66
N ARG A 645 17.34 18.58 26.25
CA ARG A 645 17.14 19.85 25.52
C ARG A 645 17.74 21.01 26.31
N ASN A 646 18.46 21.92 25.67
CA ASN A 646 19.01 23.14 26.29
C ASN A 646 19.77 22.89 27.62
N GLY A 647 20.59 21.84 27.67
CA GLY A 647 21.37 21.45 28.85
C GLY A 647 20.57 20.77 29.97
N PHE A 648 19.25 20.62 29.82
CA PHE A 648 18.41 19.83 30.72
C PHE A 648 18.28 18.39 30.21
N ALA A 649 18.29 17.41 31.13
CA ALA A 649 18.11 16.01 30.79
C ALA A 649 17.19 15.30 31.78
N VAL A 650 16.41 14.34 31.26
CA VAL A 650 15.58 13.43 32.05
C VAL A 650 15.85 12.02 31.58
N THR A 651 16.18 11.12 32.49
CA THR A 651 16.40 9.70 32.19
C THR A 651 15.26 8.88 32.76
N VAL A 652 14.64 8.07 31.92
CA VAL A 652 13.60 7.11 32.29
C VAL A 652 14.20 5.70 32.25
N SER A 653 14.09 4.97 33.36
CA SER A 653 14.51 3.57 33.41
C SER A 653 13.40 2.64 32.90
N MET A 654 13.80 1.78 31.97
CA MET A 654 13.07 0.65 31.41
C MET A 654 13.52 -0.69 32.02
N ALA A 655 14.22 -0.72 33.16
CA ALA A 655 14.78 -1.96 33.71
C ALA A 655 13.74 -3.06 34.04
N GLY A 656 12.46 -2.68 34.24
CA GLY A 656 11.37 -3.65 34.41
C GLY A 656 10.92 -4.31 33.10
N HIS A 657 11.23 -3.70 31.96
CA HIS A 657 11.00 -4.21 30.61
C HIS A 657 12.04 -3.65 29.63
N PRO A 658 13.31 -4.12 29.69
CA PRO A 658 14.37 -3.61 28.81
C PRO A 658 14.08 -4.00 27.35
N LEU A 659 14.77 -3.32 26.43
CA LEU A 659 14.85 -3.71 25.04
C LEU A 659 15.56 -5.07 24.93
N VAL A 660 15.23 -5.82 23.89
CA VAL A 660 15.87 -7.10 23.57
C VAL A 660 16.79 -6.90 22.37
N ALA A 661 18.07 -7.24 22.51
CA ALA A 661 19.02 -7.20 21.40
C ALA A 661 18.74 -8.32 20.39
N GLY A 662 18.91 -8.02 19.09
CA GLY A 662 18.64 -8.98 18.02
C GLY A 662 17.15 -9.32 17.83
N ALA A 663 16.25 -8.48 18.34
CA ALA A 663 14.81 -8.65 18.23
C ALA A 663 14.13 -7.29 18.06
N TRP A 664 12.95 -7.25 17.44
CA TRP A 664 12.19 -6.01 17.32
C TRP A 664 11.63 -5.51 18.65
N ASN A 665 11.64 -4.19 18.77
CA ASN A 665 11.20 -3.43 19.90
C ASN A 665 10.43 -2.22 19.38
N HIS A 666 9.20 -1.98 19.82
CA HIS A 666 8.50 -0.72 19.53
C HIS A 666 8.71 0.28 20.66
N LEU A 667 9.06 1.51 20.30
CA LEU A 667 9.10 2.67 21.19
C LEU A 667 8.28 3.81 20.59
N ALA A 668 7.39 4.38 21.40
CA ALA A 668 6.65 5.56 21.02
C ALA A 668 6.56 6.57 22.17
N TRP A 669 6.39 7.84 21.81
CA TRP A 669 6.21 8.95 22.73
C TRP A 669 4.97 9.71 22.35
N VAL A 670 4.04 9.84 23.29
CA VAL A 670 2.91 10.77 23.18
C VAL A 670 3.26 12.00 24.01
N ILE A 671 3.28 13.15 23.36
CA ILE A 671 3.68 14.43 23.93
C ILE A 671 2.44 15.32 24.01
N THR A 672 2.11 15.78 25.21
CA THR A 672 0.95 16.64 25.48
C THR A 672 1.34 17.83 26.36
N ALA A 673 0.37 18.72 26.61
CA ALA A 673 0.58 19.95 27.37
C ALA A 673 1.77 20.77 26.84
N ASP A 674 1.81 20.96 25.51
CA ASP A 674 2.83 21.72 24.79
C ASP A 674 4.28 21.26 25.09
N GLY A 675 4.48 19.95 25.25
CA GLY A 675 5.81 19.39 25.49
C GLY A 675 6.20 19.25 26.96
N ASN A 676 5.27 19.47 27.90
CA ASN A 676 5.51 19.29 29.33
C ASN A 676 5.25 17.86 29.83
N ALA A 677 4.29 17.16 29.21
CA ALA A 677 3.91 15.80 29.57
C ALA A 677 4.34 14.83 28.47
N ILE A 678 5.05 13.77 28.85
CA ILE A 678 5.61 12.77 27.95
C ILE A 678 5.21 11.39 28.45
N ASP A 679 4.43 10.68 27.65
CA ASP A 679 4.11 9.27 27.86
C ASP A 679 5.00 8.41 26.96
N LEU A 680 5.85 7.58 27.57
CA LEU A 680 6.65 6.57 26.88
C LEU A 680 5.83 5.28 26.77
N TYR A 681 5.72 4.77 25.55
CA TYR A 681 5.13 3.48 25.20
C TYR A 681 6.25 2.49 24.84
N ARG A 682 6.05 1.24 25.26
CA ARG A 682 6.96 0.12 24.99
C ARG A 682 6.12 -1.03 24.48
N ASP A 683 6.44 -1.51 23.28
CA ASP A 683 5.71 -2.59 22.62
C ASP A 683 4.20 -2.31 22.57
N GLY A 684 3.87 -1.08 22.16
CA GLY A 684 2.49 -0.63 21.95
C GLY A 684 1.69 -0.33 23.22
N TYR A 685 2.24 -0.61 24.41
CA TYR A 685 1.57 -0.32 25.68
C TYR A 685 2.26 0.78 26.49
N LYS A 686 1.48 1.61 27.17
CA LYS A 686 2.00 2.75 27.96
C LYS A 686 2.91 2.25 29.07
N TYR A 687 4.18 2.64 29.08
CA TYR A 687 5.15 2.22 30.08
C TYR A 687 5.31 3.22 31.22
N ARG A 688 5.44 4.52 30.91
CA ARG A 688 5.73 5.56 31.90
C ARG A 688 5.16 6.91 31.49
N SER A 689 4.59 7.64 32.45
CA SER A 689 4.32 9.08 32.33
C SER A 689 5.41 9.90 33.00
N THR A 690 5.84 10.97 32.33
CA THR A 690 6.79 11.96 32.83
C THR A 690 6.18 13.34 32.69
N ILE A 691 5.95 14.02 33.81
CA ILE A 691 5.51 15.42 33.85
C ILE A 691 6.69 16.26 34.32
N LEU A 692 7.03 17.30 33.56
CA LEU A 692 8.18 18.13 33.85
C LEU A 692 7.83 19.25 34.83
N ALA A 693 8.65 19.44 35.87
CA ALA A 693 8.42 20.47 36.88
C ALA A 693 8.43 21.89 36.28
N ASN A 694 7.72 22.81 36.94
CA ASN A 694 7.65 24.24 36.60
C ASN A 694 7.14 24.51 35.17
N ASN A 695 6.26 23.67 34.63
CA ASN A 695 5.72 23.80 33.27
C ASN A 695 6.79 23.90 32.19
N ARG A 696 7.97 23.30 32.43
CA ARG A 696 9.04 23.28 31.43
C ARG A 696 8.57 22.50 30.21
N GLN A 697 8.67 23.11 29.04
CA GLN A 697 8.47 22.45 27.75
C GLN A 697 9.79 21.84 27.32
N MET A 698 9.78 20.55 27.02
CA MET A 698 10.97 19.83 26.60
C MET A 698 10.86 19.29 25.20
N TRP A 699 9.67 18.99 24.70
CA TRP A 699 9.52 18.29 23.41
C TRP A 699 8.65 19.08 22.45
N ASP A 700 9.21 19.44 21.31
CA ASP A 700 8.51 20.04 20.18
C ASP A 700 8.95 19.33 18.87
N ALA A 701 8.37 18.15 18.59
CA ALA A 701 8.67 17.34 17.40
C ALA A 701 8.25 17.96 16.05
N VAL A 702 7.26 18.86 16.08
CA VAL A 702 6.67 19.54 14.92
C VAL A 702 6.63 21.05 15.25
N PRO A 703 7.79 21.72 15.33
CA PRO A 703 7.82 23.14 15.67
C PRO A 703 7.28 23.99 14.52
N ALA A 704 6.82 25.20 14.86
CA ALA A 704 6.37 26.15 13.84
C ALA A 704 7.49 26.53 12.86
N THR A 705 8.75 26.50 13.29
CA THR A 705 9.92 26.81 12.45
C THR A 705 10.53 25.57 11.83
N ALA A 706 11.03 25.68 10.60
CA ALA A 706 11.79 24.61 9.96
C ALA A 706 13.01 24.15 10.79
N GLY A 707 13.39 22.88 10.63
CA GLY A 707 14.58 22.29 11.24
C GLY A 707 14.80 20.86 10.78
N LEU A 708 15.72 20.14 11.42
CA LEU A 708 16.10 18.79 11.01
C LEU A 708 15.66 17.75 12.04
N PHE A 709 15.00 16.69 11.55
CA PHE A 709 14.72 15.49 12.33
C PHE A 709 15.73 14.40 11.92
N HIS A 710 16.64 14.04 12.81
CA HIS A 710 17.69 13.04 12.57
C HIS A 710 17.42 11.76 13.34
N ILE A 711 17.67 10.59 12.74
CA ILE A 711 17.67 9.28 13.40
C ILE A 711 19.07 8.66 13.23
N GLY A 712 19.63 8.16 14.33
CA GLY A 712 21.03 7.72 14.38
C GLY A 712 22.03 8.89 14.42
N GLY A 713 23.20 8.70 13.81
CA GLY A 713 24.29 9.67 13.74
C GLY A 713 25.42 9.49 14.77
N GLU A 714 26.59 10.07 14.46
CA GLU A 714 27.79 9.98 15.31
C GLU A 714 27.60 10.75 16.64
N LEU A 715 27.81 10.05 17.76
CA LEU A 715 27.98 10.64 19.08
C LEU A 715 29.47 10.79 19.41
N GLY A 716 30.02 11.99 19.27
CA GLY A 716 31.44 12.24 19.49
C GLY A 716 31.82 13.73 19.40
N PRO A 717 33.05 14.12 19.76
CA PRO A 717 33.52 15.51 19.69
C PRO A 717 33.45 16.11 18.27
N ALA A 718 33.44 15.27 17.24
CA ALA A 718 33.36 15.65 15.83
C ALA A 718 32.00 15.28 15.18
N GLY A 719 31.12 14.58 15.90
CA GLY A 719 29.88 14.03 15.36
C GLY A 719 28.70 15.01 15.37
N LEU A 720 27.54 14.52 14.91
CA LEU A 720 26.27 15.26 14.93
C LEU A 720 25.90 15.75 16.35
N ARG A 721 26.38 15.06 17.39
CA ARG A 721 26.27 15.52 18.78
C ARG A 721 27.51 15.18 19.60
N ALA A 722 27.89 16.11 20.48
CA ALA A 722 29.00 15.92 21.41
C ALA A 722 28.66 14.88 22.50
N CYS A 723 29.54 13.88 22.65
CA CYS A 723 29.54 13.00 23.82
C CYS A 723 30.14 13.73 25.03
N PRO A 724 29.47 13.75 26.20
CA PRO A 724 30.08 14.25 27.42
C PRO A 724 31.32 13.44 27.79
N ALA A 725 32.40 14.10 28.24
CA ALA A 725 33.63 13.42 28.63
C ALA A 725 33.47 12.43 29.81
N THR A 726 32.34 12.46 30.49
CA THR A 726 31.99 11.57 31.61
C THR A 726 31.22 10.32 31.17
N GLU A 727 30.91 10.16 29.90
CA GLU A 727 30.09 9.08 29.37
C GLU A 727 30.86 8.28 28.32
N THR A 728 30.59 6.98 28.27
CA THR A 728 30.93 6.16 27.11
C THR A 728 29.80 6.33 26.10
N CYS A 729 30.11 6.86 24.93
CA CYS A 729 29.17 6.93 23.82
C CYS A 729 29.63 6.00 22.71
N GLU A 730 28.66 5.36 22.10
CA GLU A 730 28.82 4.50 20.93
C GLU A 730 27.80 4.95 19.90
N GLU A 731 28.00 4.53 18.65
CA GLU A 731 27.01 4.76 17.61
C GLU A 731 25.87 3.74 17.68
N LEU A 732 24.73 4.11 17.11
CA LEU A 732 23.60 3.21 16.99
C LEU A 732 23.85 2.22 15.85
N VAL A 733 23.95 0.93 16.20
CA VAL A 733 23.94 -0.19 15.25
C VAL A 733 22.63 -0.94 15.44
N ALA A 734 21.76 -0.92 14.43
CA ALA A 734 20.42 -1.48 14.53
C ALA A 734 19.73 -1.62 13.17
N TRP A 735 18.74 -2.50 13.10
CA TRP A 735 17.65 -2.37 12.13
C TRP A 735 16.61 -1.38 12.66
N ILE A 736 16.06 -0.53 11.80
CA ILE A 736 14.89 0.30 12.09
C ILE A 736 13.80 0.13 11.03
N ASP A 737 12.56 0.35 11.45
CA ASP A 737 11.37 0.33 10.59
C ASP A 737 10.28 1.24 11.19
N ASP A 738 9.22 1.52 10.41
CA ASP A 738 8.03 2.28 10.81
C ASP A 738 8.32 3.56 11.61
N VAL A 739 9.18 4.42 11.07
CA VAL A 739 9.42 5.75 11.63
C VAL A 739 8.20 6.60 11.36
N LYS A 740 7.48 7.00 12.42
CA LYS A 740 6.21 7.74 12.29
C LYS A 740 6.15 8.96 13.21
N VAL A 741 5.64 10.07 12.68
CA VAL A 741 5.41 11.31 13.43
C VAL A 741 4.04 11.85 13.09
N PHE A 742 3.24 12.13 14.13
CA PHE A 742 1.89 12.68 14.01
C PHE A 742 1.76 14.00 14.78
N ALA A 743 1.01 14.95 14.22
CA ALA A 743 0.66 16.23 14.82
C ALA A 743 -0.55 16.16 15.76
N ARG A 744 -0.73 15.02 16.44
CA ARG A 744 -1.79 14.76 17.42
C ARG A 744 -1.36 13.70 18.43
N ALA A 745 -2.10 13.58 19.54
CA ALA A 745 -2.03 12.40 20.39
C ALA A 745 -2.82 11.25 19.75
N LEU A 746 -2.20 10.08 19.64
CA LEU A 746 -2.87 8.86 19.20
C LEU A 746 -3.62 8.18 20.35
N THR A 747 -4.67 7.43 20.04
CA THR A 747 -5.37 6.60 21.03
C THR A 747 -4.46 5.46 21.51
N PRO A 748 -4.71 4.90 22.71
CA PRO A 748 -3.97 3.73 23.18
C PRO A 748 -3.99 2.55 22.21
N GLU A 749 -5.11 2.31 21.53
CA GLU A 749 -5.23 1.25 20.53
C GLU A 749 -4.40 1.56 19.28
N HIS A 750 -4.47 2.79 18.75
CA HIS A 750 -3.66 3.17 17.60
C HIS A 750 -2.15 3.05 17.92
N LEU A 751 -1.71 3.39 19.13
CA LEU A 751 -0.32 3.16 19.55
C LEU A 751 0.05 1.67 19.63
N CYS A 752 -0.90 0.81 19.99
CA CYS A 752 -0.70 -0.63 19.95
C CYS A 752 -0.61 -1.12 18.50
N ASN A 753 -1.45 -0.60 17.59
CA ASN A 753 -1.41 -0.87 16.16
C ASN A 753 -0.07 -0.46 15.53
N LEU A 754 0.53 0.67 15.94
CA LEU A 754 1.88 1.06 15.50
C LEU A 754 2.97 0.06 15.96
N GLY A 755 2.74 -0.64 17.07
CA GLY A 755 3.54 -1.78 17.51
C GLY A 755 3.09 -3.12 16.91
N HIS A 756 2.30 -3.11 15.83
CA HIS A 756 1.77 -4.31 15.17
C HIS A 756 1.06 -5.27 16.13
N GLY A 757 0.24 -4.70 17.01
CA GLY A 757 -0.58 -5.45 17.94
C GLY A 757 -1.95 -4.81 18.17
N THR A 758 -2.79 -5.44 18.99
CA THR A 758 -4.10 -4.90 19.44
C THR A 758 -4.21 -4.95 20.96
N LEU A 759 -4.93 -3.99 21.57
CA LEU A 759 -5.12 -4.00 23.01
C LEU A 759 -6.06 -5.13 23.43
N VAL A 760 -5.62 -5.82 24.48
CA VAL A 760 -6.39 -6.89 25.11
C VAL A 760 -6.56 -6.66 26.60
N GLN A 761 -7.73 -7.02 27.11
CA GLN A 761 -7.96 -7.27 28.52
C GLN A 761 -7.61 -8.73 28.84
N LEU A 762 -6.89 -8.96 29.93
CA LEU A 762 -6.45 -10.30 30.33
C LEU A 762 -7.23 -10.82 31.54
N THR A 763 -7.69 -12.07 31.45
CA THR A 763 -8.13 -12.85 32.61
C THR A 763 -6.89 -13.29 33.40
N ALA A 764 -6.84 -12.92 34.69
CA ALA A 764 -5.68 -13.19 35.53
C ALA A 764 -5.29 -14.67 35.54
N GLY A 765 -4.03 -14.96 35.16
CA GLY A 765 -3.45 -16.30 35.16
C GLY A 765 -3.93 -17.24 34.05
N ALA A 766 -4.78 -16.78 33.11
CA ALA A 766 -5.23 -17.61 31.98
C ALA A 766 -4.11 -17.87 30.97
N ASP A 767 -3.26 -16.88 30.72
CA ASP A 767 -2.02 -17.01 29.96
C ASP A 767 -0.84 -16.47 30.81
N PRO A 768 0.06 -17.35 31.30
CA PRO A 768 1.18 -16.93 32.15
C PRO A 768 2.18 -15.99 31.47
N THR A 769 2.34 -16.10 30.15
CA THR A 769 3.28 -15.28 29.37
C THR A 769 2.78 -13.85 29.30
N TRP A 770 1.52 -13.69 28.88
CA TRP A 770 0.91 -12.37 28.76
C TRP A 770 0.58 -11.74 30.11
N ASP A 771 0.23 -12.53 31.13
CA ASP A 771 0.07 -12.01 32.49
C ASP A 771 1.38 -11.46 33.07
N ALA A 772 2.52 -12.10 32.74
CA ALA A 772 3.85 -11.64 33.10
C ALA A 772 4.25 -10.38 32.33
N ILE A 773 3.99 -10.32 31.02
CA ILE A 773 4.23 -9.12 30.20
C ILE A 773 3.40 -7.94 30.74
N ALA A 774 2.09 -8.12 30.91
CA ALA A 774 1.21 -7.10 31.48
C ALA A 774 1.66 -6.66 32.88
N GLY A 775 2.21 -7.58 33.68
CA GLY A 775 2.76 -7.32 35.00
C GLY A 775 3.97 -6.38 35.02
N LYS A 776 4.66 -6.18 33.88
CA LYS A 776 5.75 -5.21 33.75
C LYS A 776 5.26 -3.76 33.67
N TYR A 777 3.97 -3.55 33.40
CA TYR A 777 3.35 -2.25 33.27
C TYR A 777 2.58 -1.88 34.54
N THR A 778 2.77 -0.65 35.03
CA THR A 778 2.04 -0.13 36.23
C THR A 778 0.91 0.84 35.87
N THR A 779 0.75 1.10 34.57
CA THR A 779 -0.05 2.17 33.96
C THR A 779 -1.49 1.76 33.62
N HIS A 780 -1.90 0.54 33.97
CA HIS A 780 -3.26 0.00 33.75
C HIS A 780 -4.40 0.90 34.28
N GLY A 781 -4.11 1.82 35.21
CA GLY A 781 -5.10 2.75 35.77
C GLY A 781 -5.78 3.64 34.71
N ALA A 782 -5.06 4.03 33.67
CA ALA A 782 -5.61 4.87 32.60
C ALA A 782 -6.72 4.13 31.82
N LEU A 783 -6.43 2.93 31.31
CA LEU A 783 -7.42 2.10 30.62
C LEU A 783 -8.55 1.63 31.55
N ARG A 784 -8.26 1.30 32.80
CA ARG A 784 -9.33 0.99 33.78
C ARG A 784 -10.31 2.14 33.95
N THR A 785 -9.81 3.37 33.97
CA THR A 785 -10.65 4.57 34.08
C THR A 785 -11.45 4.79 32.80
N LEU A 786 -10.79 4.67 31.64
CA LEU A 786 -11.43 4.84 30.33
C LEU A 786 -12.58 3.84 30.12
N LEU A 787 -12.34 2.57 30.44
CA LEU A 787 -13.26 1.45 30.18
C LEU A 787 -14.21 1.15 31.36
N GLY A 788 -14.08 1.87 32.48
CA GLY A 788 -14.82 1.56 33.71
C GLY A 788 -14.50 0.17 34.29
N ALA A 789 -13.32 -0.38 34.01
CA ALA A 789 -12.95 -1.75 34.37
C ALA A 789 -12.58 -1.88 35.87
N PRO A 790 -12.79 -3.06 36.49
CA PRO A 790 -12.49 -3.31 37.90
C PRO A 790 -11.02 -3.04 38.30
N ALA A 791 -10.81 -2.81 39.59
CA ALA A 791 -9.45 -2.71 40.14
C ALA A 791 -8.72 -4.07 40.01
N GLY A 792 -7.46 -4.02 39.56
CA GLY A 792 -6.65 -5.23 39.33
C GLY A 792 -6.77 -5.83 37.94
N THR A 793 -7.72 -5.37 37.10
CA THR A 793 -7.75 -5.71 35.68
C THR A 793 -6.44 -5.29 35.01
N LYS A 794 -5.86 -6.21 34.25
CA LYS A 794 -4.64 -6.01 33.47
C LYS A 794 -4.96 -5.94 31.99
N PHE A 795 -4.22 -5.11 31.29
CA PHE A 795 -4.26 -5.04 29.84
C PHE A 795 -2.86 -5.23 29.27
N ALA A 796 -2.77 -5.58 28.00
CA ALA A 796 -1.53 -5.61 27.26
C ALA A 796 -1.81 -5.17 25.81
N CYS A 797 -0.76 -4.74 25.12
CA CYS A 797 -0.77 -4.77 23.67
C CYS A 797 -0.36 -6.18 23.24
N PHE A 798 -1.27 -6.95 22.65
CA PHE A 798 -0.97 -8.29 22.13
C PHE A 798 -0.27 -8.17 20.79
N HIS A 799 0.96 -8.68 20.69
CA HIS A 799 1.80 -8.60 19.49
C HIS A 799 2.67 -9.87 19.36
N ASP A 800 3.16 -10.16 18.15
CA ASP A 800 4.14 -11.22 17.89
C ASP A 800 5.18 -10.71 16.89
N TYR A 801 6.34 -10.26 17.37
CA TYR A 801 7.38 -9.76 16.47
C TYR A 801 8.20 -10.84 15.77
N GLN A 802 8.03 -12.11 16.11
CA GLN A 802 8.65 -13.21 15.37
C GLN A 802 7.79 -13.58 14.16
N ASN A 803 6.48 -13.35 14.25
CA ASN A 803 5.55 -13.49 13.16
C ASN A 803 4.46 -12.39 13.25
N PRO A 804 4.73 -11.17 12.77
CA PRO A 804 3.83 -10.02 12.93
C PRO A 804 2.47 -10.22 12.26
N GLU A 805 2.40 -11.09 11.27
CA GLU A 805 1.15 -11.48 10.63
C GLU A 805 0.28 -12.41 11.51
N ARG A 806 0.71 -12.77 12.73
CA ARG A 806 -0.05 -13.58 13.71
C ARG A 806 -0.63 -12.80 14.89
N ALA A 807 -0.32 -11.53 15.04
CA ALA A 807 -0.90 -10.67 16.07
C ALA A 807 -2.33 -10.21 15.70
N LEU A 808 -3.24 -11.17 15.59
CA LEU A 808 -4.57 -11.00 14.99
C LEU A 808 -5.68 -11.20 16.02
N LEU A 809 -6.86 -10.63 15.76
CA LEU A 809 -8.05 -10.79 16.63
C LEU A 809 -8.48 -12.26 16.82
N ARG A 810 -8.09 -13.14 15.89
CA ARG A 810 -8.38 -14.58 15.97
C ARG A 810 -7.41 -15.35 16.87
N HIS A 811 -6.19 -14.84 17.05
CA HIS A 811 -5.10 -15.50 17.79
C HIS A 811 -4.88 -14.91 19.16
N LEU A 812 -5.91 -14.27 19.73
CA LEU A 812 -5.80 -13.69 21.06
C LEU A 812 -5.38 -14.78 22.07
N PRO A 813 -4.52 -14.43 23.05
CA PRO A 813 -4.11 -15.36 24.08
C PRO A 813 -5.29 -15.95 24.85
N ALA A 814 -5.09 -17.12 25.45
CA ALA A 814 -6.13 -17.76 26.24
C ALA A 814 -6.61 -16.83 27.37
N GLY A 815 -7.93 -16.59 27.44
CA GLY A 815 -8.54 -15.69 28.42
C GLY A 815 -8.30 -14.20 28.17
N ALA A 816 -7.82 -13.83 26.98
CA ALA A 816 -7.79 -12.46 26.51
C ALA A 816 -9.06 -12.09 25.74
N THR A 817 -9.42 -10.81 25.77
CA THR A 817 -10.51 -10.24 24.96
C THR A 817 -10.01 -8.93 24.40
N SER A 818 -10.21 -8.69 23.09
CA SER A 818 -9.88 -7.39 22.51
C SER A 818 -10.74 -6.31 23.15
N ILE A 819 -10.14 -5.14 23.37
CA ILE A 819 -10.82 -3.93 23.87
C ILE A 819 -10.73 -2.78 22.86
N ARG A 820 -10.35 -3.12 21.63
CA ARG A 820 -10.08 -2.19 20.53
C ARG A 820 -11.26 -1.28 20.25
N ASP A 821 -12.44 -1.88 20.07
CA ASP A 821 -13.63 -1.16 19.65
C ASP A 821 -14.13 -0.25 20.77
N GLU A 822 -14.01 -0.66 22.04
CA GLU A 822 -14.33 0.19 23.20
C GLU A 822 -13.37 1.38 23.36
N VAL A 823 -12.14 1.27 22.87
CA VAL A 823 -11.13 2.35 22.89
C VAL A 823 -11.29 3.29 21.70
N ASN A 824 -11.45 2.76 20.49
CA ASN A 824 -11.52 3.56 19.26
C ASN A 824 -12.93 4.11 18.99
N PHE A 825 -13.98 3.39 19.39
CA PHE A 825 -15.38 3.74 19.15
C PHE A 825 -16.22 3.70 20.46
N PRO A 826 -15.87 4.54 21.46
CA PRO A 826 -16.58 4.56 22.75
C PRO A 826 -18.07 4.92 22.64
N GLU A 827 -18.51 5.50 21.53
CA GLU A 827 -19.91 5.75 21.19
C GLU A 827 -20.74 4.47 20.99
N GLY A 828 -20.07 3.32 20.83
CA GLY A 828 -20.69 2.00 20.71
C GLY A 828 -20.48 1.38 19.33
N PRO A 829 -20.69 0.07 19.21
CA PRO A 829 -20.55 -0.64 17.94
C PRO A 829 -21.70 -0.31 16.98
N LEU A 830 -21.55 -0.73 15.72
CA LEU A 830 -22.71 -0.89 14.84
C LEU A 830 -23.64 -1.98 15.42
N ALA A 831 -24.94 -1.74 15.31
CA ALA A 831 -25.97 -2.69 15.74
C ALA A 831 -27.05 -2.80 14.67
N ALA A 832 -27.51 -4.02 14.38
CA ALA A 832 -28.52 -4.26 13.36
C ALA A 832 -29.83 -3.50 13.68
N GLY A 833 -30.41 -2.85 12.67
CA GLY A 833 -31.65 -2.08 12.79
C GLY A 833 -31.52 -0.75 13.58
N SER A 834 -30.34 -0.42 14.08
CA SER A 834 -30.05 0.86 14.72
C SER A 834 -29.33 1.81 13.76
N PRO A 835 -29.44 3.14 13.93
CA PRO A 835 -28.59 4.09 13.22
C PRO A 835 -27.11 3.87 13.53
N ARG A 836 -26.24 4.28 12.61
CA ARG A 836 -24.80 4.37 12.90
C ARG A 836 -24.58 5.33 14.07
N PRO A 837 -23.69 5.00 15.02
CA PRO A 837 -23.31 5.92 16.10
C PRO A 837 -22.83 7.27 15.58
N ASP A 838 -23.05 8.33 16.36
CA ASP A 838 -22.52 9.65 16.04
C ASP A 838 -21.04 9.72 16.47
N SER A 839 -20.16 9.73 15.48
CA SER A 839 -18.71 9.81 15.67
C SER A 839 -18.17 11.23 15.43
N SER A 840 -19.03 12.26 15.34
CA SER A 840 -18.62 13.63 15.01
C SER A 840 -17.68 14.29 16.02
N THR A 841 -17.60 13.74 17.24
CA THR A 841 -16.64 14.16 18.28
C THR A 841 -15.51 13.16 18.52
N ASN A 842 -15.47 12.06 17.75
CA ASN A 842 -14.48 11.02 17.92
C ASN A 842 -13.14 11.45 17.29
N ALA A 843 -12.13 11.67 18.13
CA ALA A 843 -10.81 12.13 17.68
C ALA A 843 -10.08 11.14 16.76
N PHE A 844 -10.37 9.83 16.87
CA PHE A 844 -9.84 8.83 15.94
C PHE A 844 -10.47 8.99 14.56
N CYS A 845 -11.79 9.08 14.46
CA CYS A 845 -12.47 9.29 13.17
C CYS A 845 -12.12 10.64 12.52
N LEU A 846 -11.99 11.70 13.34
CA LEU A 846 -11.65 13.04 12.88
C LEU A 846 -10.22 13.19 12.36
N SER A 847 -9.34 12.18 12.52
CA SER A 847 -8.02 12.21 11.87
C SER A 847 -8.12 11.91 10.38
N CYS A 848 -9.10 11.12 9.95
CA CYS A 848 -9.31 10.78 8.54
C CYS A 848 -10.37 11.69 7.89
N HIS A 849 -11.43 12.01 8.65
CA HIS A 849 -12.56 12.80 8.17
C HIS A 849 -12.36 14.30 8.43
N VAL A 850 -11.78 14.98 7.46
CA VAL A 850 -11.34 16.37 7.60
C VAL A 850 -11.94 17.24 6.52
N ASP A 851 -12.26 18.49 6.88
CA ASP A 851 -12.63 19.50 5.89
C ASP A 851 -11.35 20.16 5.38
N ASP A 852 -10.93 19.75 4.20
CA ASP A 852 -9.71 20.25 3.55
C ASP A 852 -10.02 21.02 2.25
N GLY A 853 -11.31 21.30 2.01
CA GLY A 853 -11.83 22.03 0.85
C GLY A 853 -12.03 21.21 -0.43
N LEU A 854 -11.44 20.01 -0.52
CA LEU A 854 -11.61 19.09 -1.66
C LEU A 854 -12.23 17.75 -1.24
N ALA A 855 -12.11 17.37 0.03
CA ALA A 855 -12.63 16.11 0.54
C ALA A 855 -14.12 15.92 0.16
N PRO A 856 -14.48 14.80 -0.48
CA PRO A 856 -15.87 14.51 -0.78
C PRO A 856 -16.67 14.30 0.51
N PRO A 857 -18.00 14.33 0.45
CA PRO A 857 -18.84 14.11 1.62
C PRO A 857 -18.49 12.86 2.43
N SER A 858 -18.03 11.79 1.77
CA SER A 858 -17.60 10.52 2.37
C SER A 858 -16.36 10.64 3.27
N LEU A 859 -15.46 11.59 3.02
CA LEU A 859 -14.27 11.87 3.85
C LEU A 859 -14.35 13.21 4.59
N SER A 860 -15.52 13.85 4.59
CA SER A 860 -15.76 15.05 5.38
C SER A 860 -16.24 14.70 6.80
N PRO A 861 -16.15 15.65 7.77
CA PRO A 861 -16.75 15.46 9.10
C PRO A 861 -18.26 15.16 9.07
N ALA A 862 -18.98 15.54 8.00
CA ALA A 862 -20.40 15.24 7.85
C ALA A 862 -20.69 13.74 7.69
N ALA A 863 -19.72 12.94 7.25
CA ALA A 863 -19.85 11.48 7.19
C ALA A 863 -19.99 10.84 8.57
N LEU A 864 -19.50 11.51 9.63
CA LEU A 864 -19.46 11.03 11.00
C LEU A 864 -20.71 11.36 11.81
N ALA A 865 -21.45 12.39 11.42
CA ALA A 865 -22.66 12.80 12.10
C ALA A 865 -23.78 11.76 11.93
N LEU A 866 -24.63 11.64 12.94
CA LEU A 866 -25.86 10.86 12.86
C LEU A 866 -26.71 11.30 11.66
N ASP A 867 -27.11 10.38 10.76
CA ASP A 867 -28.03 10.72 9.67
C ASP A 867 -29.46 10.80 10.19
N THR A 868 -29.97 12.01 10.29
CA THR A 868 -31.38 12.29 10.66
C THR A 868 -32.32 12.34 9.45
N GLY A 869 -31.84 12.02 8.25
CA GLY A 869 -32.57 12.03 6.99
C GLY A 869 -33.54 10.87 6.78
N GLY A 870 -33.84 10.09 7.82
CA GLY A 870 -34.85 9.03 7.77
C GLY A 870 -36.29 9.58 7.75
N VAL A 871 -37.25 8.67 7.51
CA VAL A 871 -38.68 9.01 7.39
C VAL A 871 -39.20 9.64 8.68
N GLY A 872 -39.81 10.82 8.57
CA GLY A 872 -40.40 11.53 9.71
C GLY A 872 -39.38 12.19 10.65
N GLY A 873 -38.12 12.35 10.22
CA GLY A 873 -37.04 12.93 11.02
C GLY A 873 -36.43 11.96 12.04
N VAL A 874 -36.73 10.68 11.92
CA VAL A 874 -36.07 9.60 12.68
C VAL A 874 -34.71 9.33 12.04
N ALA A 875 -33.71 9.04 12.89
CA ALA A 875 -32.40 8.67 12.41
C ALA A 875 -32.46 7.42 11.52
N ARG A 876 -31.72 7.45 10.41
CA ARG A 876 -31.72 6.37 9.43
C ARG A 876 -30.97 5.16 10.01
N PRO A 877 -31.55 3.95 9.97
CA PRO A 877 -30.83 2.72 10.33
C PRO A 877 -29.56 2.53 9.49
N ALA A 878 -28.52 1.91 10.07
CA ALA A 878 -27.24 1.67 9.39
C ALA A 878 -27.39 0.92 8.06
N VAL A 879 -28.34 0.00 7.99
CA VAL A 879 -28.70 -0.78 6.79
C VAL A 879 -29.14 0.08 5.61
N ASP A 880 -29.77 1.24 5.87
CA ASP A 880 -30.28 2.15 4.84
C ASP A 880 -29.34 3.37 4.64
N ASP A 881 -28.30 3.49 5.47
CA ASP A 881 -27.32 4.58 5.40
C ASP A 881 -26.35 4.32 4.23
N PRO A 882 -26.30 5.21 3.22
CA PRO A 882 -25.39 5.03 2.10
C PRO A 882 -23.91 5.17 2.51
N ARG A 883 -23.65 5.75 3.69
CA ARG A 883 -22.30 5.95 4.23
C ARG A 883 -21.90 4.68 4.96
N ARG A 884 -21.13 3.81 4.33
CA ARG A 884 -20.72 2.54 4.94
C ARG A 884 -19.32 2.66 5.51
N GLN A 885 -19.09 2.04 6.67
CA GLN A 885 -17.77 1.98 7.27
C GLN A 885 -16.87 1.05 6.43
N PRO A 886 -15.56 1.31 6.34
CA PRO A 886 -14.67 0.65 5.39
C PRO A 886 -14.72 -0.89 5.42
N MET A 887 -14.85 -1.47 6.62
CA MET A 887 -14.84 -2.93 6.81
C MET A 887 -16.22 -3.60 6.66
N GLN A 888 -17.31 -2.85 6.45
CA GLN A 888 -18.65 -3.44 6.26
C GLN A 888 -18.74 -4.18 4.92
N PRO A 889 -19.22 -5.44 4.89
CA PRO A 889 -19.48 -6.16 3.64
C PRO A 889 -20.62 -5.50 2.86
N PRO A 890 -20.76 -5.63 1.53
CA PRO A 890 -21.81 -4.97 0.72
C PRO A 890 -23.20 -4.94 1.37
N PRO A 891 -23.98 -3.84 1.21
CA PRO A 891 -25.19 -3.64 2.02
C PRO A 891 -26.29 -4.63 1.66
N LEU A 892 -26.26 -5.13 0.43
CA LEU A 892 -27.27 -5.98 -0.14
C LEU A 892 -26.62 -7.23 -0.73
N ILE A 893 -27.27 -8.37 -0.53
CA ILE A 893 -27.02 -9.61 -1.25
C ILE A 893 -28.14 -9.88 -2.25
N ARG A 894 -27.80 -10.39 -3.42
CA ARG A 894 -28.75 -10.72 -4.50
C ARG A 894 -28.63 -12.18 -4.95
N GLY A 895 -29.57 -12.61 -5.78
CA GLY A 895 -29.66 -13.98 -6.29
C GLY A 895 -30.06 -15.00 -5.21
N ASN A 896 -29.67 -16.26 -5.41
CA ASN A 896 -29.93 -17.35 -4.49
C ASN A 896 -28.90 -17.35 -3.36
N VAL A 897 -29.38 -17.48 -2.11
CA VAL A 897 -28.59 -17.49 -0.89
C VAL A 897 -28.81 -18.82 -0.15
N PRO A 898 -27.78 -19.68 -0.02
CA PRO A 898 -27.88 -20.95 0.69
C PRO A 898 -28.12 -20.78 2.20
N ALA A 899 -28.60 -21.87 2.83
CA ALA A 899 -28.91 -21.90 4.27
C ALA A 899 -27.71 -21.54 5.16
N ASP A 900 -26.51 -22.00 4.82
CA ASP A 900 -25.32 -21.84 5.66
C ASP A 900 -24.47 -20.62 5.24
N PHE A 901 -24.99 -19.71 4.44
CA PHE A 901 -24.22 -18.62 3.85
C PHE A 901 -23.63 -17.64 4.88
N PHE A 902 -24.37 -17.36 5.96
CA PHE A 902 -23.94 -16.46 7.04
C PHE A 902 -23.49 -17.21 8.31
N VAL A 903 -23.42 -18.54 8.27
CA VAL A 903 -23.19 -19.36 9.49
C VAL A 903 -21.84 -19.09 10.13
N THR A 904 -20.84 -18.69 9.35
CA THR A 904 -19.49 -18.36 9.82
C THR A 904 -19.38 -16.92 10.34
N ALA A 905 -20.34 -16.06 10.00
CA ALA A 905 -20.38 -14.65 10.42
C ALA A 905 -20.89 -14.51 11.86
N ASP A 906 -22.00 -15.21 12.16
CA ASP A 906 -22.63 -15.29 13.46
C ASP A 906 -23.30 -16.67 13.60
N PRO A 907 -22.70 -17.59 14.38
CA PRO A 907 -23.23 -18.94 14.61
C PRO A 907 -24.62 -18.95 15.27
N ASP A 908 -24.97 -17.87 15.98
CA ASP A 908 -26.23 -17.72 16.70
C ASP A 908 -27.28 -16.92 15.90
N SER A 909 -26.96 -16.48 14.67
CA SER A 909 -27.91 -15.75 13.84
C SER A 909 -29.10 -16.65 13.48
N LEU A 910 -30.32 -16.13 13.70
CA LEU A 910 -31.59 -16.84 13.45
C LEU A 910 -31.89 -17.03 11.94
N GLY A 911 -30.93 -16.76 11.06
CA GLY A 911 -31.09 -16.55 9.61
C GLY A 911 -30.70 -17.69 8.67
N ASN A 912 -30.34 -18.88 9.17
CA ASN A 912 -29.75 -19.97 8.35
C ASN A 912 -30.76 -20.77 7.48
N ALA A 913 -31.76 -20.13 6.89
CA ALA A 913 -32.64 -20.77 5.90
C ALA A 913 -32.23 -20.32 4.50
N ALA A 914 -32.21 -21.26 3.54
CA ALA A 914 -31.96 -20.88 2.15
C ALA A 914 -33.10 -19.98 1.63
N PHE A 915 -32.75 -18.93 0.90
CA PHE A 915 -33.71 -18.01 0.32
C PHE A 915 -33.25 -17.47 -1.03
N THR A 916 -34.18 -16.92 -1.80
CA THR A 916 -33.89 -16.14 -3.00
C THR A 916 -34.13 -14.68 -2.68
N ALA A 917 -33.09 -13.85 -2.79
CA ALA A 917 -33.21 -12.41 -2.56
C ALA A 917 -34.19 -11.80 -3.57
N PRO A 918 -35.02 -10.83 -3.17
CA PRO A 918 -35.84 -10.07 -4.12
C PRO A 918 -34.94 -9.27 -5.07
N ALA A 919 -35.51 -8.75 -6.16
CA ALA A 919 -34.74 -7.99 -7.17
C ALA A 919 -33.98 -6.79 -6.58
N ALA A 920 -34.56 -6.13 -5.56
CA ALA A 920 -33.92 -5.02 -4.85
C ALA A 920 -32.81 -5.46 -3.87
N GLY A 921 -32.52 -6.76 -3.77
CA GLY A 921 -31.57 -7.34 -2.81
C GLY A 921 -32.15 -7.55 -1.41
N THR A 922 -31.41 -8.29 -0.59
CA THR A 922 -31.67 -8.50 0.84
C THR A 922 -30.57 -7.83 1.65
N PRO A 923 -30.90 -7.05 2.69
CA PRO A 923 -29.92 -6.52 3.62
C PRO A 923 -29.00 -7.56 4.22
N VAL A 924 -27.70 -7.28 4.26
CA VAL A 924 -26.68 -8.16 4.88
C VAL A 924 -26.51 -7.87 6.37
N ASP A 925 -26.59 -6.61 6.78
CA ASP A 925 -26.35 -6.15 8.15
C ASP A 925 -27.05 -6.99 9.24
N PRO A 926 -28.34 -7.39 9.11
CA PRO A 926 -29.02 -8.20 10.12
C PRO A 926 -28.43 -9.59 10.38
N TYR A 927 -27.49 -10.05 9.54
CA TYR A 927 -26.87 -11.37 9.63
C TYR A 927 -25.39 -11.32 10.06
N VAL A 928 -24.76 -10.14 10.05
CA VAL A 928 -23.31 -10.00 10.24
C VAL A 928 -22.92 -8.92 11.26
N ILE A 929 -23.88 -8.10 11.67
CA ILE A 929 -23.74 -7.08 12.71
C ILE A 929 -24.56 -7.53 13.94
N PRO A 930 -24.03 -7.37 15.17
CA PRO A 930 -24.71 -7.74 16.41
C PRO A 930 -26.10 -7.13 16.64
#